data_AF-A0A193BV60-F1
#
_entry.id   AF-A0A193BV60-F1
#
_cell.length_a   1.000
_cell.length_b   1.000
_cell.length_c   1.000
_cell.angle_alpha   90.00
_cell.angle_beta   90.00
_cell.angle_gamma   90.00
#
_symmetry.space_group_name_H-M   'P 1'
#
loop_
_entity.id
_entity.type
_entity.pdbx_description
1 polymer ?
#
loop_
_entity_poly.entity_id
_entity_poly.type
_entity_poly.pdbx_seq_one_letter_code
_entity_poly.pdbx_strand_id
1 'polypeptide(L)'
;MNQTQDRDLIAIIGIGCRYPGGVRSAEDLWNVVRSGADVLTGFPADRGWRLDRPGRGGFVDDADRFDAAFFGISPREARAMDPQQRLLLETSWEALEHAGVAASSLRGADCGMFIGATAQDYGPRMHEAAGEGDGHLLTGSSVAVASGRLAYFYGTSGPAITVDTAQSSSLVALHLACQALRAGECSTALAGGVAVLSTPGMFVEFAKKRALAADGRCKAFSSAADGTAWAEGAGVLVLRRWPDAVRDGQRILAVVRASAVNQDGASNGLLSPSTEAQTRLIDRVLSAARLDAADVDLVEAHGTGTRVGDLAEARALAATYGRNRRVGRPVRVGSVKSNIGHAQAASGVAGVIKVIMAMRHATMPATLHVDEPCDGVDWSDRTMRLLTEGQRWPSPDRPRLAAVSSFGMSGTNAHVILEQGTVEEHPVADPASARTLPWLLSANDDKGLRALAGRMATFADNRPEAAPDAVACSLAHDRAVLRERAVIVANDHAGFRDGLGALAQGRPAKNVIRGTALDGRDDPVFLFPGQGTSWEGMAAELLRTSPVFRDKIEACERVLASHVDWSLTAVLRDGPLPEQADVVQPVLFAVMVSLAELWRSFGVTPKAVIGQAEGEIAAAHVSGALTLEDAIAVVALRGKALAGLAHVRPFRTGTVFYSALDGRAVDTDRLGATYWHRNLGEPVRFDEAVRAAHAAGHRGFIEVSAHPVLTEIIEGILESVEDDAVWVRGTLRRGDGGMPDVLAGVAEAYVRGCPVTWGPVLGDAPRRYYDLPTYPFQGERYWLPASTDKARARQTRRARKRRDHNALDLVREHVRAVLGYEDSRTVHPSRNFRDLGVDSLLGIELCERLRAATGLPLPLSLVFDHATPGALARWLQAEMAGASAEAEQTTRASTAATDTR
;
A
#
# COMPACT_ATOMS: atom_id res chain seq x y z
N MET A 1 26.04 1.17 -24.76
CA MET A 1 25.30 0.09 -24.09
C MET A 1 24.83 -0.90 -25.14
N ASN A 2 24.93 -2.21 -24.85
CA ASN A 2 24.65 -3.27 -25.81
C ASN A 2 23.20 -3.77 -25.62
N GLN A 3 22.39 -3.85 -26.68
CA GLN A 3 20.93 -4.09 -26.59
C GLN A 3 20.52 -5.40 -25.87
N THR A 4 21.44 -6.36 -25.75
CA THR A 4 21.24 -7.62 -25.01
C THR A 4 21.43 -7.44 -23.49
N GLN A 5 22.25 -6.47 -23.08
CA GLN A 5 22.61 -6.22 -21.68
C GLN A 5 21.45 -5.57 -20.90
N ASP A 6 20.67 -4.73 -21.59
CA ASP A 6 19.57 -3.99 -20.99
C ASP A 6 18.34 -4.89 -20.69
N ARG A 7 18.25 -6.08 -21.31
CA ARG A 7 17.10 -7.00 -21.17
C ARG A 7 17.02 -7.70 -19.82
N ASP A 8 18.14 -7.87 -19.13
CA ASP A 8 18.26 -8.61 -17.87
C ASP A 8 18.34 -7.68 -16.64
N LEU A 9 18.36 -6.37 -16.86
CA LEU A 9 18.37 -5.36 -15.81
C LEU A 9 17.01 -5.23 -15.15
N ILE A 10 17.01 -5.06 -13.84
CA ILE A 10 15.80 -4.86 -13.03
C ILE A 10 15.82 -3.43 -12.49
N ALA A 11 14.76 -2.67 -12.77
CA ALA A 11 14.55 -1.34 -12.26
C ALA A 11 13.81 -1.39 -10.92
N ILE A 12 14.28 -0.58 -9.96
CA ILE A 12 13.55 -0.24 -8.74
C ILE A 12 12.79 1.05 -9.03
N ILE A 13 11.47 1.00 -8.97
CA ILE A 13 10.58 2.11 -9.37
C ILE A 13 9.82 2.73 -8.21
N GLY A 14 9.70 2.02 -7.07
CA GLY A 14 8.98 2.50 -5.88
C GLY A 14 9.56 1.99 -4.58
N ILE A 15 9.37 2.76 -3.50
CA ILE A 15 9.86 2.45 -2.15
C ILE A 15 8.77 2.80 -1.15
N GLY A 16 8.52 1.90 -0.20
CA GLY A 16 7.74 2.17 1.01
C GLY A 16 8.48 1.62 2.22
N CYS A 17 8.50 2.34 3.34
CA CYS A 17 9.21 1.87 4.53
C CYS A 17 8.70 2.43 5.87
N ARG A 18 9.06 1.70 6.93
CA ARG A 18 8.90 2.07 8.34
C ARG A 18 10.16 1.71 9.09
N TYR A 19 10.79 2.66 9.76
CA TYR A 19 11.97 2.42 10.58
C TYR A 19 11.91 3.26 11.87
N PRO A 20 12.78 2.99 12.85
CA PRO A 20 12.82 3.77 14.09
C PRO A 20 13.08 5.26 13.86
N GLY A 21 12.66 6.10 14.82
CA GLY A 21 12.84 7.54 14.76
C GLY A 21 11.83 8.27 13.88
N GLY A 22 10.57 7.82 13.87
CA GLY A 22 9.50 8.44 13.09
C GLY A 22 9.58 8.22 11.57
N VAL A 23 10.43 7.31 11.09
CA VAL A 23 10.65 7.12 9.65
C VAL A 23 9.44 6.44 9.00
N ARG A 24 8.78 7.15 8.08
CA ARG A 24 7.61 6.68 7.32
C ARG A 24 7.79 6.73 5.80
N SER A 25 8.91 7.26 5.32
CA SER A 25 9.23 7.37 3.90
C SER A 25 10.74 7.20 3.66
N ALA A 26 11.13 7.03 2.39
CA ALA A 26 12.54 7.00 2.01
C ALA A 26 13.25 8.32 2.34
N GLU A 27 12.55 9.45 2.16
CA GLU A 27 12.99 10.79 2.52
C GLU A 27 13.20 10.95 4.04
N ASP A 28 12.33 10.38 4.88
CA ASP A 28 12.52 10.40 6.34
C ASP A 28 13.77 9.60 6.74
N LEU A 29 13.96 8.41 6.17
CA LEU A 29 15.16 7.61 6.41
C LEU A 29 16.41 8.36 5.97
N TRP A 30 16.33 9.02 4.81
CA TRP A 30 17.40 9.88 4.31
C TRP A 30 17.72 11.03 5.26
N ASN A 31 16.71 11.69 5.82
CA ASN A 31 16.90 12.76 6.80
C ASN A 31 17.60 12.27 8.07
N VAL A 32 17.27 11.08 8.57
CA VAL A 32 17.95 10.43 9.71
C VAL A 32 19.43 10.18 9.39
N VAL A 33 19.74 9.53 8.28
CA VAL A 33 21.14 9.18 7.95
C VAL A 33 21.98 10.40 7.54
N ARG A 34 21.40 11.36 6.83
CA ARG A 34 22.09 12.58 6.39
C ARG A 34 22.44 13.50 7.56
N SER A 35 21.55 13.61 8.55
CA SER A 35 21.78 14.42 9.75
C SER A 35 22.72 13.75 10.76
N GLY A 36 23.07 12.47 10.56
CA GLY A 36 23.89 11.71 11.48
C GLY A 36 23.18 11.37 12.78
N ALA A 37 21.85 11.20 12.76
CA ALA A 37 21.06 10.90 13.95
C ALA A 37 21.21 9.42 14.39
N ASP A 38 21.30 9.22 15.71
CA ASP A 38 21.14 7.94 16.42
C ASP A 38 19.70 7.91 16.98
N VAL A 39 18.86 7.04 16.43
CA VAL A 39 17.42 6.97 16.76
C VAL A 39 17.08 5.84 17.74
N LEU A 40 18.07 5.26 18.41
CA LEU A 40 17.87 4.17 19.37
C LEU A 40 17.23 4.72 20.65
N THR A 41 16.21 4.05 21.16
CA THR A 41 15.45 4.47 22.35
C THR A 41 15.46 3.39 23.43
N GLY A 42 14.85 3.68 24.58
CA GLY A 42 14.54 2.65 25.58
C GLY A 42 13.42 1.72 25.11
N PHE A 43 13.19 0.62 25.82
CA PHE A 43 12.13 -0.32 25.45
C PHE A 43 10.72 0.30 25.48
N PRO A 44 9.84 -0.10 24.54
CA PRO A 44 8.50 0.47 24.41
C PRO A 44 7.60 0.05 25.58
N ALA A 45 6.87 1.01 26.15
CA ALA A 45 6.01 0.80 27.33
C ALA A 45 4.63 0.21 27.00
N ASP A 46 4.23 0.27 25.73
CA ASP A 46 2.90 -0.06 25.22
C ASP A 46 2.72 -1.53 24.82
N ARG A 47 3.78 -2.35 24.86
CA ARG A 47 3.78 -3.77 24.45
C ARG A 47 3.62 -4.76 25.59
N GLY A 48 3.56 -4.27 26.83
CA GLY A 48 3.34 -5.10 28.03
C GLY A 48 4.58 -5.89 28.48
N TRP A 49 5.78 -5.49 28.08
CA TRP A 49 7.02 -6.15 28.47
C TRP A 49 7.34 -5.94 29.96
N ARG A 50 7.79 -7.00 30.63
CA ARG A 50 8.26 -6.96 32.03
C ARG A 50 9.69 -7.47 32.09
N LEU A 51 10.64 -6.56 32.28
CA LEU A 51 12.05 -6.89 32.40
C LEU A 51 12.65 -6.17 33.60
N ASP A 52 13.52 -6.85 34.34
CA ASP A 52 14.16 -6.32 35.54
C ASP A 52 15.28 -5.32 35.23
N ARG A 53 15.72 -5.23 33.96
CA ARG A 53 16.79 -4.33 33.51
C ARG A 53 16.35 -3.48 32.32
N PRO A 54 16.66 -2.17 32.34
CA PRO A 54 16.44 -1.32 31.18
C PRO A 54 17.39 -1.74 30.04
N GLY A 55 16.90 -1.70 28.81
CA GLY A 55 17.67 -1.92 27.60
C GLY A 55 17.33 -0.89 26.52
N ARG A 56 18.14 -0.85 25.46
CA ARG A 56 17.94 0.05 24.30
C ARG A 56 17.83 -0.74 23.01
N GLY A 57 17.09 -0.20 22.06
CA GLY A 57 16.86 -0.77 20.74
C GLY A 57 16.20 0.23 19.80
N GLY A 58 16.06 -0.13 18.54
CA GLY A 58 15.36 0.68 17.54
C GLY A 58 13.93 0.18 17.38
N PHE A 59 12.92 0.96 17.75
CA PHE A 59 11.53 0.53 17.70
C PHE A 59 10.74 1.36 16.69
N VAL A 60 9.80 0.72 15.99
CA VAL A 60 8.80 1.44 15.19
C VAL A 60 7.77 2.03 16.16
N ASP A 61 7.52 3.34 16.03
CA ASP A 61 6.72 4.11 17.01
C ASP A 61 5.26 3.64 17.11
N ASP A 62 4.62 3.35 15.98
CA ASP A 62 3.18 3.04 15.89
C ASP A 62 2.94 1.57 15.48
N ALA A 63 3.75 0.63 15.99
CA ALA A 63 3.64 -0.79 15.63
C ALA A 63 2.31 -1.45 16.03
N ASP A 64 1.56 -0.83 16.95
CA ASP A 64 0.24 -1.28 17.37
C ASP A 64 -0.91 -0.61 16.59
N ARG A 65 -0.63 0.35 15.69
CA ARG A 65 -1.64 1.04 14.87
C ARG A 65 -1.82 0.37 13.52
N PHE A 66 -3.06 0.27 13.04
CA PHE A 66 -3.37 -0.25 11.71
C PHE A 66 -4.75 0.19 11.21
N ASP A 67 -4.87 0.55 9.93
CA ASP A 67 -6.16 0.92 9.31
C ASP A 67 -6.87 -0.32 8.74
N ALA A 68 -7.48 -1.11 9.63
CA ALA A 68 -8.08 -2.40 9.25
C ALA A 68 -9.22 -2.25 8.23
N ALA A 69 -10.05 -1.21 8.37
CA ALA A 69 -11.20 -0.98 7.51
C ALA A 69 -10.79 -0.69 6.06
N PHE A 70 -9.70 0.06 5.85
CA PHE A 70 -9.13 0.30 4.52
C PHE A 70 -8.78 -1.00 3.78
N PHE A 71 -8.22 -1.97 4.50
CA PHE A 71 -7.81 -3.26 3.92
C PHE A 71 -8.93 -4.31 3.91
N GLY A 72 -10.17 -3.95 4.27
CA GLY A 72 -11.29 -4.88 4.36
C GLY A 72 -11.13 -5.94 5.45
N ILE A 73 -10.36 -5.64 6.50
CA ILE A 73 -10.06 -6.55 7.60
C ILE A 73 -10.92 -6.18 8.81
N SER A 74 -11.55 -7.19 9.43
CA SER A 74 -12.37 -6.95 10.63
C SER A 74 -11.49 -6.58 11.84
N PRO A 75 -11.98 -5.76 12.80
CA PRO A 75 -11.22 -5.46 14.02
C PRO A 75 -10.80 -6.70 14.83
N ARG A 76 -11.58 -7.79 14.75
CA ARG A 76 -11.27 -9.07 15.40
C ARG A 76 -10.06 -9.74 14.76
N GLU A 77 -10.00 -9.77 13.43
CA GLU A 77 -8.86 -10.32 12.70
C GLU A 77 -7.63 -9.43 12.87
N ALA A 78 -7.76 -8.12 12.70
CA ALA A 78 -6.65 -7.17 12.84
C ALA A 78 -5.93 -7.28 14.19
N ARG A 79 -6.69 -7.52 15.27
CA ARG A 79 -6.14 -7.79 16.60
C ARG A 79 -5.27 -9.06 16.64
N ALA A 80 -5.69 -10.12 15.96
CA ALA A 80 -4.98 -11.39 15.86
C ALA A 80 -3.82 -11.40 14.86
N MET A 81 -3.73 -10.40 13.98
CA MET A 81 -2.65 -10.28 13.01
C MET A 81 -1.35 -9.81 13.65
N ASP A 82 -0.27 -10.54 13.36
CA ASP A 82 1.11 -10.10 13.62
C ASP A 82 1.30 -8.67 13.05
N PRO A 83 1.82 -7.72 13.86
CA PRO A 83 2.19 -6.38 13.39
C PRO A 83 3.00 -6.37 12.09
N GLN A 84 3.83 -7.39 11.86
CA GLN A 84 4.58 -7.54 10.61
C GLN A 84 3.66 -7.59 9.38
N GLN A 85 2.55 -8.34 9.43
CA GLN A 85 1.59 -8.43 8.32
C GLN A 85 0.88 -7.08 8.09
N ARG A 86 0.58 -6.36 9.18
CA ARG A 86 -0.09 -5.05 9.14
C ARG A 86 0.80 -3.97 8.53
N LEU A 87 2.05 -3.87 8.99
CA LEU A 87 3.03 -2.95 8.44
C LEU A 87 3.32 -3.24 6.97
N LEU A 88 3.35 -4.51 6.56
CA LEU A 88 3.55 -4.88 5.15
C LEU A 88 2.42 -4.35 4.25
N LEU A 89 1.16 -4.44 4.68
CA LEU A 89 0.01 -3.93 3.90
C LEU A 89 0.09 -2.42 3.67
N GLU A 90 0.41 -1.65 4.71
CA GLU A 90 0.58 -0.20 4.58
C GLU A 90 1.81 0.16 3.73
N THR A 91 2.96 -0.46 4.02
CA THR A 91 4.20 -0.13 3.30
C THR A 91 4.19 -0.60 1.84
N SER A 92 3.50 -1.69 1.50
CA SER A 92 3.33 -2.10 0.10
C SER A 92 2.42 -1.14 -0.67
N TRP A 93 1.37 -0.61 -0.03
CA TRP A 93 0.50 0.38 -0.65
C TRP A 93 1.27 1.66 -0.96
N GLU A 94 2.04 2.16 0.02
CA GLU A 94 2.88 3.34 -0.15
C GLU A 94 3.95 3.15 -1.22
N ALA A 95 4.58 1.96 -1.27
CA ALA A 95 5.56 1.64 -2.30
C ALA A 95 4.97 1.70 -3.71
N LEU A 96 3.71 1.27 -3.88
CA LEU A 96 2.97 1.33 -5.16
C LEU A 96 2.59 2.77 -5.52
N GLU A 97 2.10 3.58 -4.59
CA GLU A 97 1.83 5.00 -4.83
C GLU A 97 3.10 5.79 -5.16
N HIS A 98 4.22 5.47 -4.50
CA HIS A 98 5.54 6.02 -4.80
C HIS A 98 6.09 5.53 -6.16
N ALA A 99 5.66 4.37 -6.65
CA ALA A 99 5.96 3.89 -8.00
C ALA A 99 5.08 4.50 -9.09
N GLY A 100 4.02 5.22 -8.70
CA GLY A 100 2.97 5.65 -9.61
C GLY A 100 2.17 4.49 -10.22
N VAL A 101 2.01 3.41 -9.46
CA VAL A 101 1.25 2.22 -9.85
C VAL A 101 -0.04 2.21 -9.05
N ALA A 102 -1.17 2.49 -9.70
CA ALA A 102 -2.47 2.39 -9.05
C ALA A 102 -2.74 0.95 -8.59
N ALA A 103 -2.99 0.74 -7.30
CA ALA A 103 -3.19 -0.60 -6.74
C ALA A 103 -4.33 -1.38 -7.42
N SER A 104 -5.35 -0.69 -7.92
CA SER A 104 -6.45 -1.29 -8.70
C SER A 104 -5.99 -1.97 -9.99
N SER A 105 -4.89 -1.51 -10.60
CA SER A 105 -4.32 -2.10 -11.81
C SER A 105 -3.66 -3.46 -11.59
N LEU A 106 -3.36 -3.82 -10.34
CA LEU A 106 -2.73 -5.10 -10.00
C LEU A 106 -3.73 -6.25 -9.91
N ARG A 107 -5.04 -5.97 -9.80
CA ARG A 107 -6.05 -7.02 -9.68
C ARG A 107 -6.09 -7.85 -10.96
N GLY A 108 -5.83 -9.14 -10.82
CA GLY A 108 -5.70 -10.09 -11.93
C GLY A 108 -4.33 -10.08 -12.63
N ALA A 109 -3.43 -9.17 -12.27
CA ALA A 109 -2.09 -9.11 -12.85
C ALA A 109 -1.14 -10.15 -12.24
N ASP A 110 -0.11 -10.52 -13.00
CA ASP A 110 0.97 -11.41 -12.61
C ASP A 110 2.02 -10.68 -11.74
N CYS A 111 1.58 -10.06 -10.65
CA CYS A 111 2.47 -9.39 -9.71
C CYS A 111 2.96 -10.37 -8.62
N GLY A 112 4.27 -10.52 -8.47
CA GLY A 112 4.90 -11.38 -7.45
C GLY A 112 5.12 -10.65 -6.11
N MET A 113 5.09 -11.39 -5.00
CA MET A 113 5.28 -10.92 -3.63
C MET A 113 6.42 -11.70 -2.96
N PHE A 114 7.57 -11.08 -2.75
CA PHE A 114 8.77 -11.71 -2.18
C PHE A 114 9.16 -11.01 -0.88
N ILE A 115 8.87 -11.62 0.25
CA ILE A 115 8.99 -10.97 1.56
C ILE A 115 9.97 -11.72 2.46
N GLY A 116 10.98 -11.02 2.96
CA GLY A 116 11.83 -11.50 4.04
C GLY A 116 11.18 -11.29 5.40
N ALA A 117 10.80 -12.36 6.10
CA ALA A 117 10.22 -12.24 7.43
C ALA A 117 10.58 -13.45 8.29
N THR A 118 10.62 -13.25 9.60
CA THR A 118 10.89 -14.30 10.60
C THR A 118 9.66 -14.52 11.45
N ALA A 119 9.49 -15.75 11.96
CA ALA A 119 8.44 -16.03 12.94
C ALA A 119 8.65 -15.20 14.21
N GLN A 120 7.57 -14.61 14.72
CA GLN A 120 7.56 -13.82 15.95
C GLN A 120 6.50 -14.38 16.92
N ASP A 121 6.76 -14.25 18.21
CA ASP A 121 5.86 -14.72 19.27
C ASP A 121 4.73 -13.69 19.55
N TYR A 122 3.95 -13.33 18.53
CA TYR A 122 2.80 -12.42 18.69
C TYR A 122 1.55 -13.18 19.14
N GLY A 123 0.93 -12.73 20.24
CA GLY A 123 -0.29 -13.32 20.80
C GLY A 123 -0.08 -14.63 21.57
N PRO A 124 -1.16 -15.26 22.06
CA PRO A 124 -1.10 -16.57 22.71
C PRO A 124 -0.82 -17.69 21.70
N ARG A 125 -0.30 -18.82 22.19
CA ARG A 125 -0.20 -20.02 21.34
C ARG A 125 -1.59 -20.50 20.92
N MET A 126 -1.70 -21.04 19.72
CA MET A 126 -2.99 -21.51 19.17
C MET A 126 -3.75 -22.45 20.11
N HIS A 127 -3.06 -23.35 20.82
CA HIS A 127 -3.69 -24.29 21.76
C HIS A 127 -3.96 -23.72 23.17
N GLU A 128 -3.44 -22.53 23.47
CA GLU A 128 -3.63 -21.80 24.72
C GLU A 128 -4.72 -20.73 24.59
N ALA A 129 -5.18 -20.46 23.36
CA ALA A 129 -6.25 -19.53 23.08
C ALA A 129 -7.57 -20.03 23.70
N ALA A 130 -8.12 -19.25 24.63
CA ALA A 130 -9.46 -19.44 25.15
C ALA A 130 -10.17 -18.08 25.11
N GLY A 131 -10.94 -17.82 24.05
CA GLY A 131 -11.68 -16.58 23.85
C GLY A 131 -11.22 -15.75 22.64
N GLU A 132 -11.17 -14.43 22.81
CA GLU A 132 -10.99 -13.44 21.74
C GLU A 132 -9.80 -13.73 20.80
N GLY A 133 -10.05 -13.74 19.49
CA GLY A 133 -9.07 -14.10 18.45
C GLY A 133 -9.26 -15.51 17.86
N ASP A 134 -10.23 -16.27 18.38
CA ASP A 134 -10.57 -17.61 17.90
C ASP A 134 -10.81 -17.63 16.38
N GLY A 135 -10.22 -18.61 15.70
CA GLY A 135 -10.27 -18.75 14.23
C GLY A 135 -9.28 -17.93 13.40
N HIS A 136 -8.72 -16.83 13.91
CA HIS A 136 -7.79 -15.98 13.15
C HIS A 136 -6.32 -16.09 13.55
N LEU A 137 -5.99 -16.75 14.66
CA LEU A 137 -4.60 -16.87 15.15
C LEU A 137 -3.69 -17.61 14.15
N LEU A 138 -4.18 -18.64 13.47
CA LEU A 138 -3.40 -19.38 12.48
C LEU A 138 -2.98 -18.47 11.33
N THR A 139 -3.95 -17.75 10.74
CA THR A 139 -3.70 -16.84 9.62
C THR A 139 -2.96 -15.57 10.06
N GLY A 140 -3.16 -15.13 11.31
CA GLY A 140 -2.56 -13.92 11.86
C GLY A 140 -1.10 -14.08 12.27
N SER A 141 -0.66 -15.29 12.66
CA SER A 141 0.71 -15.57 13.13
C SER A 141 1.59 -16.31 12.13
N SER A 142 1.00 -16.90 11.08
CA SER A 142 1.77 -17.62 10.06
C SER A 142 2.62 -16.67 9.22
N VAL A 143 3.93 -16.96 9.15
CA VAL A 143 4.90 -16.21 8.33
C VAL A 143 4.61 -16.35 6.83
N ALA A 144 4.11 -17.50 6.39
CA ALA A 144 3.72 -17.70 4.99
C ALA A 144 2.57 -16.77 4.56
N VAL A 145 1.69 -16.39 5.50
CA VAL A 145 0.57 -15.48 5.22
C VAL A 145 1.04 -14.05 4.99
N ALA A 146 2.27 -13.66 5.38
CA ALA A 146 2.77 -12.31 5.14
C ALA A 146 2.76 -11.92 3.66
N SER A 147 3.32 -12.76 2.78
CA SER A 147 3.28 -12.55 1.32
C SER A 147 1.91 -12.92 0.72
N GLY A 148 1.29 -14.00 1.19
CA GLY A 148 -0.01 -14.46 0.70
C GLY A 148 -1.14 -13.45 0.93
N ARG A 149 -1.11 -12.71 2.05
CA ARG A 149 -2.10 -11.67 2.36
C ARG A 149 -1.97 -10.46 1.44
N LEU A 150 -0.75 -10.08 1.05
CA LEU A 150 -0.53 -9.04 0.04
C LEU A 150 -1.14 -9.47 -1.29
N ALA A 151 -0.82 -10.68 -1.76
CA ALA A 151 -1.35 -11.22 -3.00
C ALA A 151 -2.90 -11.31 -2.98
N TYR A 152 -3.47 -11.76 -1.85
CA TYR A 152 -4.91 -11.82 -1.65
C TYR A 152 -5.57 -10.43 -1.71
N PHE A 153 -5.02 -9.44 -1.00
CA PHE A 153 -5.58 -8.09 -0.96
C PHE A 153 -5.54 -7.40 -2.33
N TYR A 154 -4.39 -7.44 -3.01
CA TYR A 154 -4.24 -6.86 -4.34
C TYR A 154 -4.90 -7.70 -5.44
N GLY A 155 -5.27 -8.95 -5.16
CA GLY A 155 -5.89 -9.87 -6.10
C GLY A 155 -4.94 -10.30 -7.23
N THR A 156 -3.65 -10.50 -6.93
CA THR A 156 -2.60 -10.82 -7.90
C THR A 156 -2.39 -12.32 -8.04
N SER A 157 -1.87 -12.76 -9.19
CA SER A 157 -1.67 -14.19 -9.51
C SER A 157 -0.20 -14.63 -9.60
N GLY A 158 0.75 -13.70 -9.41
CA GLY A 158 2.19 -14.02 -9.42
C GLY A 158 2.65 -14.78 -8.16
N PRO A 159 3.93 -15.23 -8.13
CA PRO A 159 4.46 -15.99 -6.99
C PRO A 159 4.41 -15.19 -5.68
N ALA A 160 3.87 -15.78 -4.62
CA ALA A 160 3.85 -15.19 -3.28
C ALA A 160 4.68 -16.04 -2.30
N ILE A 161 5.85 -15.54 -1.92
CA ILE A 161 6.87 -16.28 -1.17
C ILE A 161 7.32 -15.45 0.02
N THR A 162 7.22 -16.04 1.22
CA THR A 162 7.92 -15.54 2.40
C THR A 162 9.18 -16.36 2.62
N VAL A 163 10.33 -15.68 2.81
CA VAL A 163 11.64 -16.31 3.01
C VAL A 163 12.24 -15.94 4.37
N ASP A 164 12.77 -16.93 5.08
CA ASP A 164 13.53 -16.75 6.30
C ASP A 164 14.97 -17.24 6.10
N THR A 165 15.88 -16.29 5.95
CA THR A 165 17.33 -16.50 6.02
C THR A 165 17.92 -15.59 7.11
N ALA A 166 17.15 -15.38 8.18
CA ALA A 166 17.46 -14.45 9.25
C ALA A 166 17.74 -13.02 8.73
N GLN A 167 18.92 -12.45 8.99
CA GLN A 167 19.29 -11.07 8.65
C GLN A 167 19.39 -10.82 7.14
N SER A 168 19.67 -11.85 6.32
CA SER A 168 19.77 -11.72 4.86
C SER A 168 18.42 -11.76 4.14
N SER A 169 17.32 -12.02 4.86
CA SER A 169 16.01 -12.35 4.28
C SER A 169 15.52 -11.36 3.22
N SER A 170 15.60 -10.05 3.47
CA SER A 170 15.16 -9.05 2.48
C SER A 170 16.01 -9.02 1.20
N LEU A 171 17.33 -9.25 1.28
CA LEU A 171 18.17 -9.31 0.07
C LEU A 171 18.00 -10.63 -0.68
N VAL A 172 17.74 -11.73 0.03
CA VAL A 172 17.38 -13.01 -0.60
C VAL A 172 16.02 -12.86 -1.31
N ALA A 173 15.04 -12.20 -0.68
CA ALA A 173 13.76 -11.89 -1.31
C ALA A 173 13.92 -11.03 -2.56
N LEU A 174 14.75 -9.97 -2.51
CA LEU A 174 15.12 -9.15 -3.67
C LEU A 174 15.78 -9.99 -4.77
N HIS A 175 16.70 -10.90 -4.41
CA HIS A 175 17.34 -11.79 -5.37
C HIS A 175 16.31 -12.68 -6.08
N LEU A 176 15.40 -13.33 -5.32
CA LEU A 176 14.35 -14.18 -5.88
C LEU A 176 13.40 -13.40 -6.79
N ALA A 177 12.99 -12.19 -6.40
CA ALA A 177 12.17 -11.32 -7.23
C ALA A 177 12.86 -10.95 -8.55
N CYS A 178 14.17 -10.66 -8.51
CA CYS A 178 14.95 -10.39 -9.73
C CYS A 178 15.00 -11.63 -10.65
N GLN A 179 15.11 -12.84 -10.09
CA GLN A 179 15.09 -14.06 -10.90
C GLN A 179 13.71 -14.30 -11.52
N ALA A 180 12.63 -14.15 -10.76
CA ALA A 180 11.26 -14.32 -11.26
C ALA A 180 10.92 -13.35 -12.40
N LEU A 181 11.31 -12.07 -12.27
CA LEU A 181 11.15 -11.06 -13.33
C LEU A 181 11.96 -11.43 -14.59
N ARG A 182 13.20 -11.91 -14.44
CA ARG A 182 14.03 -12.35 -15.58
C ARG A 182 13.49 -13.59 -16.26
N ALA A 183 12.92 -14.51 -15.49
CA ALA A 183 12.30 -15.72 -16.00
C ALA A 183 10.92 -15.47 -16.63
N GLY A 184 10.33 -14.29 -16.43
CA GLY A 184 8.98 -13.97 -16.90
C GLY A 184 7.86 -14.65 -16.10
N GLU A 185 8.13 -15.06 -14.85
CA GLU A 185 7.11 -15.59 -13.92
C GLU A 185 6.18 -14.48 -13.41
N CYS A 186 6.63 -13.23 -13.49
CA CYS A 186 5.86 -12.04 -13.17
C CYS A 186 6.35 -10.83 -14.00
N SER A 187 5.47 -9.87 -14.25
CA SER A 187 5.79 -8.61 -14.93
C SER A 187 6.17 -7.48 -13.97
N THR A 188 5.72 -7.60 -12.71
CA THR A 188 5.99 -6.70 -11.60
C THR A 188 6.23 -7.53 -10.34
N ALA A 189 7.11 -7.07 -9.45
CA ALA A 189 7.33 -7.75 -8.17
C ALA A 189 7.49 -6.75 -7.03
N LEU A 190 6.92 -7.08 -5.87
CA LEU A 190 7.21 -6.42 -4.60
C LEU A 190 8.24 -7.26 -3.87
N ALA A 191 9.38 -6.65 -3.53
CA ALA A 191 10.44 -7.31 -2.77
C ALA A 191 10.78 -6.52 -1.51
N GLY A 192 10.88 -7.18 -0.38
CA GLY A 192 11.09 -6.46 0.88
C GLY A 192 11.43 -7.33 2.06
N GLY A 193 11.36 -6.75 3.24
CA GLY A 193 11.38 -7.49 4.48
C GLY A 193 10.86 -6.69 5.66
N VAL A 194 10.48 -7.41 6.71
CA VAL A 194 9.85 -6.85 7.90
C VAL A 194 10.36 -7.55 9.16
N ALA A 195 10.46 -6.79 10.24
CA ALA A 195 10.72 -7.31 11.58
C ALA A 195 10.08 -6.39 12.63
N VAL A 196 9.26 -6.99 13.50
CA VAL A 196 8.70 -6.32 14.67
C VAL A 196 8.88 -7.24 15.88
N LEU A 197 9.50 -6.72 16.93
CA LEU A 197 9.71 -7.43 18.19
C LEU A 197 8.44 -7.33 19.03
N SER A 198 7.58 -8.34 18.95
CA SER A 198 6.38 -8.40 19.79
C SER A 198 6.69 -8.72 21.26
N THR A 199 7.79 -9.44 21.51
CA THR A 199 8.25 -9.84 22.86
C THR A 199 9.72 -9.49 23.04
N PRO A 200 10.21 -9.40 24.30
CA PRO A 200 11.62 -9.12 24.55
C PRO A 200 12.53 -10.34 24.39
N GLY A 201 12.02 -11.48 23.90
CA GLY A 201 12.74 -12.76 23.89
C GLY A 201 14.09 -12.69 23.17
N MET A 202 14.16 -11.96 22.06
CA MET A 202 15.42 -11.76 21.32
C MET A 202 16.50 -11.05 22.15
N PHE A 203 16.11 -10.02 22.91
CA PHE A 203 17.04 -9.35 23.82
C PHE A 203 17.50 -10.27 24.95
N VAL A 204 16.59 -11.04 25.53
CA VAL A 204 16.90 -11.99 26.62
C VAL A 204 17.90 -13.06 26.16
N GLU A 205 17.67 -13.68 25.00
CA GLU A 205 18.54 -14.74 24.48
C GLU A 205 19.92 -14.22 24.06
N PHE A 206 20.00 -13.05 23.44
CA PHE A 206 21.29 -12.49 23.03
C PHE A 206 22.08 -11.88 24.20
N ALA A 207 21.40 -11.40 25.25
CA ALA A 207 22.06 -10.96 26.48
C ALA A 207 22.78 -12.13 27.17
N LYS A 208 22.18 -13.33 27.22
CA LYS A 208 22.83 -14.55 27.76
C LYS A 208 24.12 -14.90 27.01
N LYS A 209 24.15 -14.64 25.71
CA LYS A 209 25.32 -14.89 24.83
C LYS A 209 26.33 -13.75 24.80
N ARG A 210 26.10 -12.65 25.54
CA ARG A 210 26.92 -11.42 25.51
C ARG A 210 27.17 -10.90 24.09
N ALA A 211 26.14 -11.01 23.24
CA ALA A 211 26.20 -10.62 21.84
C ALA A 211 25.56 -9.24 21.57
N LEU A 212 24.98 -8.61 22.60
CA LEU A 212 24.43 -7.25 22.55
C LEU A 212 25.48 -6.21 22.97
N ALA A 213 25.50 -5.08 22.26
CA ALA A 213 26.29 -3.92 22.67
C ALA A 213 25.80 -3.38 24.01
N ALA A 214 26.71 -3.02 24.92
CA ALA A 214 26.35 -2.61 26.28
C ALA A 214 25.58 -1.28 26.32
N ASP A 215 25.87 -0.38 25.37
CA ASP A 215 25.22 0.92 25.19
C ASP A 215 24.01 0.88 24.23
N GLY A 216 23.73 -0.32 23.68
CA GLY A 216 22.68 -0.54 22.70
C GLY A 216 22.93 0.15 21.36
N ARG A 217 24.19 0.27 20.91
CA ARG A 217 24.55 0.86 19.62
C ARG A 217 25.39 -0.08 18.75
N CYS A 218 25.09 -0.11 17.45
CA CYS A 218 25.93 -0.80 16.48
C CYS A 218 27.13 0.07 16.10
N LYS A 219 28.30 -0.24 16.66
CA LYS A 219 29.59 0.43 16.39
C LYS A 219 30.32 -0.20 15.21
N ALA A 220 29.67 -0.16 14.03
CA ALA A 220 30.13 -0.90 12.85
C ALA A 220 31.55 -0.51 12.43
N PHE A 221 32.44 -1.50 12.37
CA PHE A 221 33.86 -1.38 12.02
C PHE A 221 34.69 -0.48 12.94
N SER A 222 34.17 -0.11 14.10
CA SER A 222 34.92 0.60 15.13
C SER A 222 35.81 -0.36 15.93
N SER A 223 36.95 0.10 16.42
CA SER A 223 37.76 -0.63 17.41
C SER A 223 36.98 -0.86 18.71
N ALA A 224 35.98 -0.02 18.99
CA ALA A 224 35.08 -0.11 20.14
C ALA A 224 33.84 -1.03 19.92
N ALA A 225 33.79 -1.77 18.79
CA ALA A 225 32.74 -2.75 18.53
C ALA A 225 32.63 -3.79 19.66
N ASP A 226 31.45 -3.94 20.26
CA ASP A 226 31.21 -4.84 21.40
C ASP A 226 29.96 -5.72 21.26
N GLY A 227 29.17 -5.54 20.21
CA GLY A 227 27.95 -6.32 19.95
C GLY A 227 26.98 -5.60 19.03
N THR A 228 25.82 -6.22 18.81
CA THR A 228 24.73 -5.63 18.01
C THR A 228 23.71 -4.91 18.89
N ALA A 229 22.98 -3.96 18.30
CA ALA A 229 21.77 -3.38 18.86
C ALA A 229 20.57 -3.82 18.01
N TRP A 230 19.57 -4.48 18.61
CA TRP A 230 18.39 -4.91 17.84
C TRP A 230 17.47 -3.74 17.52
N ALA A 231 16.89 -3.81 16.32
CA ALA A 231 15.91 -2.87 15.87
C ALA A 231 14.83 -3.54 15.03
N GLU A 232 13.79 -2.76 14.75
CA GLU A 232 12.63 -3.11 13.96
C GLU A 232 12.63 -2.39 12.62
N GLY A 233 11.77 -2.81 11.72
CA GLY A 233 11.47 -2.05 10.52
C GLY A 233 10.76 -2.86 9.45
N ALA A 234 10.32 -2.16 8.42
CA ALA A 234 9.75 -2.72 7.21
C ALA A 234 10.25 -1.92 6.01
N GLY A 235 10.58 -2.59 4.92
CA GLY A 235 10.89 -1.96 3.65
C GLY A 235 10.38 -2.80 2.50
N VAL A 236 9.75 -2.16 1.52
CA VAL A 236 9.21 -2.78 0.30
C VAL A 236 9.67 -1.97 -0.91
N LEU A 237 10.15 -2.68 -1.92
CA LEU A 237 10.59 -2.16 -3.22
C LEU A 237 9.64 -2.66 -4.31
N VAL A 238 9.25 -1.78 -5.23
CA VAL A 238 8.53 -2.16 -6.45
C VAL A 238 9.54 -2.34 -7.58
N LEU A 239 9.53 -3.51 -8.20
CA LEU A 239 10.50 -3.95 -9.19
C LEU A 239 9.83 -4.28 -10.51
N ARG A 240 10.48 -3.90 -11.61
CA ARG A 240 10.13 -4.33 -12.96
C ARG A 240 11.38 -4.56 -13.78
N ARG A 241 11.26 -5.28 -14.89
CA ARG A 241 12.33 -5.31 -15.87
C ARG A 241 12.57 -3.90 -16.40
N TRP A 242 13.83 -3.49 -16.50
CA TRP A 242 14.22 -2.15 -16.94
C TRP A 242 13.61 -1.76 -18.30
N PRO A 243 13.59 -2.63 -19.34
CA PRO A 243 12.98 -2.27 -20.62
C PRO A 243 11.47 -2.00 -20.51
N ASP A 244 10.77 -2.71 -19.63
CA ASP A 244 9.33 -2.53 -19.42
C ASP A 244 9.06 -1.24 -18.63
N ALA A 245 9.88 -0.92 -17.63
CA ALA A 245 9.81 0.35 -16.92
C ALA A 245 10.07 1.55 -17.85
N VAL A 246 11.08 1.47 -18.72
CA VAL A 246 11.37 2.52 -19.71
C VAL A 246 10.25 2.67 -20.73
N ARG A 247 9.74 1.55 -21.28
CA ARG A 247 8.63 1.56 -22.24
C ARG A 247 7.39 2.24 -21.66
N ASP A 248 7.10 1.97 -20.39
CA ASP A 248 5.91 2.48 -19.72
C ASP A 248 6.14 3.88 -19.10
N GLY A 249 7.29 4.51 -19.36
CA GLY A 249 7.62 5.87 -18.90
C GLY A 249 7.75 5.99 -17.38
N GLN A 250 8.10 4.90 -16.69
CA GLN A 250 8.21 4.89 -15.23
C GLN A 250 9.52 5.49 -14.74
N ARG A 251 9.45 6.12 -13.57
CA ARG A 251 10.62 6.62 -12.85
C ARG A 251 11.50 5.46 -12.42
N ILE A 252 12.79 5.52 -12.73
CA ILE A 252 13.79 4.52 -12.32
C ILE A 252 14.65 5.12 -11.22
N LEU A 253 14.43 4.68 -9.98
CA LEU A 253 15.16 5.16 -8.80
C LEU A 253 16.59 4.60 -8.76
N ALA A 254 16.73 3.33 -9.11
CA ALA A 254 17.99 2.62 -9.24
C ALA A 254 17.82 1.36 -10.09
N VAL A 255 18.95 0.79 -10.51
CA VAL A 255 18.99 -0.45 -11.30
C VAL A 255 19.76 -1.52 -10.54
N VAL A 256 19.18 -2.70 -10.39
CA VAL A 256 19.87 -3.89 -9.87
C VAL A 256 20.70 -4.51 -11.00
N ARG A 257 22.02 -4.32 -10.96
CA ARG A 257 22.95 -4.85 -11.96
C ARG A 257 23.14 -6.35 -11.82
N ALA A 258 23.36 -6.80 -10.59
CA ALA A 258 23.47 -8.21 -10.26
C ALA A 258 23.20 -8.45 -8.77
N SER A 259 22.80 -9.67 -8.45
CA SER A 259 22.68 -10.15 -7.08
C SER A 259 23.02 -11.63 -7.03
N ALA A 260 23.54 -12.09 -5.91
CA ALA A 260 23.75 -13.51 -5.66
C ALA A 260 23.53 -13.84 -4.17
N VAL A 261 23.31 -15.13 -3.93
CA VAL A 261 23.19 -15.72 -2.60
C VAL A 261 24.16 -16.91 -2.52
N ASN A 262 24.83 -17.08 -1.38
CA ASN A 262 25.60 -18.27 -1.08
C ASN A 262 25.50 -18.67 0.41
N GLN A 263 26.34 -19.63 0.81
CA GLN A 263 26.38 -20.16 2.16
C GLN A 263 27.82 -20.21 2.68
N ASP A 264 27.99 -19.95 3.98
CA ASP A 264 29.26 -20.07 4.70
C ASP A 264 29.73 -21.54 4.74
N GLY A 265 28.79 -22.49 4.80
CA GLY A 265 29.08 -23.92 4.84
C GLY A 265 29.70 -24.32 6.19
N ALA A 266 30.76 -25.14 6.15
CA ALA A 266 31.45 -25.61 7.35
C ALA A 266 32.40 -24.54 7.92
N SER A 267 31.84 -23.49 8.52
CA SER A 267 32.61 -22.45 9.24
C SER A 267 32.98 -22.89 10.67
N ASN A 268 33.65 -22.01 11.43
CA ASN A 268 34.09 -22.28 12.82
C ASN A 268 32.95 -22.44 13.85
N GLY A 269 31.70 -22.41 13.40
CA GLY A 269 30.50 -22.65 14.19
C GLY A 269 29.29 -22.08 13.47
N LEU A 270 28.08 -22.58 13.78
CA LEU A 270 26.86 -22.21 13.03
C LEU A 270 26.63 -20.70 12.91
N LEU A 271 27.00 -19.93 13.94
CA LEU A 271 26.84 -18.47 13.98
C LEU A 271 28.10 -17.70 13.55
N SER A 272 29.17 -18.40 13.18
CA SER A 272 30.46 -17.79 12.81
C SER A 272 30.49 -17.47 11.32
N PRO A 273 30.77 -16.22 10.93
CA PRO A 273 30.86 -15.84 9.52
C PRO A 273 32.10 -16.42 8.85
N SER A 274 32.09 -16.55 7.51
CA SER A 274 33.26 -16.91 6.71
C SER A 274 33.70 -15.78 5.77
N THR A 275 34.90 -15.24 6.00
CA THR A 275 35.54 -14.28 5.09
C THR A 275 35.68 -14.84 3.67
N GLU A 276 35.99 -16.14 3.53
CA GLU A 276 36.16 -16.79 2.23
C GLU A 276 34.82 -16.89 1.48
N ALA A 277 33.73 -17.23 2.17
CA ALA A 277 32.40 -17.30 1.56
C ALA A 277 31.92 -15.91 1.11
N GLN A 278 32.14 -14.88 1.92
CA GLN A 278 31.83 -13.49 1.55
C GLN A 278 32.67 -13.00 0.36
N THR A 279 33.96 -13.33 0.32
CA THR A 279 34.86 -13.03 -0.81
C THR A 279 34.34 -13.68 -2.11
N ARG A 280 34.05 -14.99 -2.07
CA ARG A 280 33.49 -15.71 -3.23
C ARG A 280 32.15 -15.15 -3.69
N LEU A 281 31.32 -14.70 -2.75
CA LEU A 281 30.03 -14.09 -3.07
C LEU A 281 30.23 -12.79 -3.85
N ILE A 282 31.08 -11.89 -3.35
CA ILE A 282 31.39 -10.61 -3.99
C ILE A 282 31.95 -10.83 -5.40
N ASP A 283 32.93 -11.72 -5.56
CA ASP A 283 33.53 -12.05 -6.85
C ASP A 283 32.47 -12.57 -7.85
N ARG A 284 31.55 -13.43 -7.38
CA ARG A 284 30.44 -13.94 -8.20
C ARG A 284 29.51 -12.82 -8.67
N VAL A 285 29.17 -11.87 -7.81
CA VAL A 285 28.28 -10.75 -8.16
C VAL A 285 28.97 -9.79 -9.13
N LEU A 286 30.25 -9.47 -8.91
CA LEU A 286 31.04 -8.65 -9.83
C LEU A 286 31.13 -9.30 -11.22
N SER A 287 31.41 -10.60 -11.27
CA SER A 287 31.44 -11.37 -12.51
C SER A 287 30.07 -11.38 -13.21
N ALA A 288 28.97 -11.61 -12.47
CA ALA A 288 27.62 -11.57 -13.02
C ALA A 288 27.24 -10.18 -13.55
N ALA A 289 27.66 -9.11 -12.85
CA ALA A 289 27.46 -7.73 -13.29
C ALA A 289 28.35 -7.32 -14.47
N ARG A 290 29.43 -8.08 -14.72
CA ARG A 290 30.53 -7.74 -15.64
C ARG A 290 31.16 -6.40 -15.28
N LEU A 291 31.48 -6.21 -14.00
CA LEU A 291 32.09 -5.00 -13.45
C LEU A 291 33.42 -5.35 -12.79
N ASP A 292 34.37 -4.42 -12.85
CA ASP A 292 35.58 -4.52 -12.04
C ASP A 292 35.28 -4.03 -10.62
N ALA A 293 35.96 -4.60 -9.62
CA ALA A 293 35.78 -4.20 -8.24
C ALA A 293 36.03 -2.68 -8.04
N ALA A 294 36.97 -2.11 -8.80
CA ALA A 294 37.31 -0.70 -8.79
C ALA A 294 36.18 0.23 -9.29
N ASP A 295 35.17 -0.31 -9.99
CA ASP A 295 34.04 0.47 -10.48
C ASP A 295 33.05 0.82 -9.38
N VAL A 296 32.93 -0.03 -8.35
CA VAL A 296 32.03 0.20 -7.20
C VAL A 296 32.63 1.25 -6.26
N ASP A 297 31.87 2.31 -5.99
CA ASP A 297 32.30 3.47 -5.19
C ASP A 297 32.03 3.29 -3.69
N LEU A 298 30.91 2.65 -3.37
CA LEU A 298 30.38 2.55 -2.01
C LEU A 298 29.91 1.12 -1.73
N VAL A 299 30.22 0.61 -0.55
CA VAL A 299 29.65 -0.61 0.01
C VAL A 299 28.87 -0.26 1.27
N GLU A 300 27.55 -0.44 1.19
CA GLU A 300 26.69 -0.52 2.36
C GLU A 300 26.81 -1.94 2.92
N ALA A 301 27.59 -2.05 3.97
CA ALA A 301 28.00 -3.31 4.55
C ALA A 301 26.94 -3.91 5.47
N HIS A 302 27.10 -5.18 5.84
CA HIS A 302 26.30 -5.79 6.88
C HIS A 302 26.59 -5.14 8.23
N GLY A 303 27.86 -4.90 8.58
CA GLY A 303 28.33 -3.98 9.62
C GLY A 303 27.48 -3.95 10.88
N THR A 304 27.59 -5.01 11.70
CA THR A 304 26.72 -5.22 12.88
C THR A 304 27.26 -4.62 14.16
N GLY A 305 28.51 -4.16 14.17
CA GLY A 305 29.19 -3.75 15.40
C GLY A 305 29.71 -4.94 16.21
N THR A 306 29.79 -6.14 15.60
CA THR A 306 30.31 -7.33 16.27
C THR A 306 31.79 -7.51 15.91
N ARG A 307 32.65 -7.75 16.91
CA ARG A 307 34.12 -7.84 16.68
C ARG A 307 34.50 -8.87 15.62
N VAL A 308 33.92 -10.07 15.71
CA VAL A 308 34.22 -11.17 14.77
C VAL A 308 33.60 -10.91 13.40
N GLY A 309 32.35 -10.44 13.36
CA GLY A 309 31.63 -10.19 12.11
C GLY A 309 32.21 -9.04 11.30
N ASP A 310 32.44 -7.90 11.94
CA ASP A 310 32.95 -6.70 11.27
C ASP A 310 34.37 -6.93 10.74
N LEU A 311 35.24 -7.65 11.48
CA LEU A 311 36.58 -8.00 11.00
C LEU A 311 36.53 -8.98 9.83
N ALA A 312 35.65 -10.00 9.89
CA ALA A 312 35.50 -10.97 8.81
C ALA A 312 35.02 -10.30 7.52
N GLU A 313 34.06 -9.38 7.63
CA GLU A 313 33.54 -8.59 6.51
C GLU A 313 34.57 -7.61 5.97
N ALA A 314 35.24 -6.83 6.84
CA ALA A 314 36.26 -5.88 6.41
C ALA A 314 37.40 -6.57 5.64
N ARG A 315 37.80 -7.78 6.06
CA ARG A 315 38.79 -8.59 5.34
C ARG A 315 38.30 -9.03 3.97
N ALA A 316 37.03 -9.45 3.85
CA ALA A 316 36.45 -9.84 2.57
C ALA A 316 36.37 -8.64 1.60
N LEU A 317 36.00 -7.45 2.11
CA LEU A 317 35.98 -6.22 1.33
C LEU A 317 37.39 -5.80 0.89
N ALA A 318 38.38 -5.85 1.79
CA ALA A 318 39.77 -5.56 1.46
C ALA A 318 40.33 -6.54 0.40
N ALA A 319 39.99 -7.83 0.51
CA ALA A 319 40.39 -8.87 -0.43
C ALA A 319 39.69 -8.78 -1.80
N THR A 320 38.62 -8.00 -1.93
CA THR A 320 37.87 -7.85 -3.19
C THR A 320 37.95 -6.39 -3.64
N TYR A 321 37.04 -5.56 -3.14
CA TYR A 321 36.96 -4.14 -3.44
C TYR A 321 38.22 -3.36 -3.09
N GLY A 322 39.03 -3.78 -2.12
CA GLY A 322 40.29 -3.11 -1.77
C GLY A 322 41.42 -3.29 -2.78
N ARG A 323 41.30 -4.21 -3.75
CA ARG A 323 42.35 -4.51 -4.74
C ARG A 323 42.30 -3.56 -5.93
N ASN A 324 43.47 -3.32 -6.55
CA ASN A 324 43.62 -2.58 -7.81
C ASN A 324 42.94 -1.20 -7.84
N ARG A 325 42.87 -0.53 -6.68
CA ARG A 325 42.30 0.80 -6.56
C ARG A 325 43.26 1.86 -7.10
N ARG A 326 42.70 2.88 -7.75
CA ARG A 326 43.46 4.07 -8.13
C ARG A 326 43.75 4.87 -6.87
N VAL A 327 44.98 5.36 -6.72
CA VAL A 327 45.39 6.20 -5.58
C VAL A 327 44.43 7.39 -5.46
N GLY A 328 43.89 7.62 -4.26
CA GLY A 328 42.94 8.69 -3.98
C GLY A 328 41.47 8.36 -4.30
N ARG A 329 41.17 7.12 -4.75
CA ARG A 329 39.79 6.63 -4.96
C ARG A 329 39.55 5.28 -4.26
N PRO A 330 39.69 5.20 -2.92
CA PRO A 330 39.40 3.97 -2.19
C PRO A 330 37.89 3.70 -2.19
N VAL A 331 37.49 2.44 -2.04
CA VAL A 331 36.07 2.10 -1.82
C VAL A 331 35.60 2.70 -0.50
N ARG A 332 34.42 3.31 -0.49
CA ARG A 332 33.80 3.80 0.73
C ARG A 332 32.99 2.70 1.38
N VAL A 333 33.10 2.56 2.70
CA VAL A 333 32.36 1.56 3.47
C VAL A 333 31.51 2.26 4.52
N GLY A 334 30.28 1.82 4.71
CA GLY A 334 29.44 2.29 5.81
C GLY A 334 28.33 1.31 6.17
N SER A 335 27.56 1.64 7.21
CA SER A 335 26.42 0.83 7.65
C SER A 335 25.30 1.71 8.19
N VAL A 336 24.06 1.48 7.75
CA VAL A 336 22.85 2.13 8.27
C VAL A 336 22.55 1.74 9.72
N LYS A 337 23.09 0.60 10.17
CA LYS A 337 22.84 0.07 11.51
C LYS A 337 23.41 0.97 12.61
N SER A 338 24.40 1.81 12.30
CA SER A 338 24.88 2.81 13.25
C SER A 338 23.84 3.88 13.57
N ASN A 339 22.86 4.10 12.69
CA ASN A 339 21.80 5.10 12.88
C ASN A 339 20.54 4.48 13.50
N ILE A 340 20.07 3.37 12.92
CA ILE A 340 18.75 2.80 13.23
C ILE A 340 18.81 1.48 14.01
N GLY A 341 20.01 0.95 14.25
CA GLY A 341 20.20 -0.38 14.81
C GLY A 341 20.00 -1.50 13.78
N HIS A 342 20.02 -2.74 14.25
CA HIS A 342 19.90 -3.93 13.41
C HIS A 342 18.43 -4.33 13.21
N ALA A 343 17.83 -3.86 12.11
CA ALA A 343 16.44 -4.12 11.71
C ALA A 343 16.16 -5.57 11.24
N GLN A 344 16.91 -6.56 11.75
CA GLN A 344 16.76 -8.00 11.47
C GLN A 344 16.52 -8.30 9.98
N ALA A 345 15.41 -8.96 9.62
CA ALA A 345 15.04 -9.34 8.24
C ALA A 345 14.85 -8.12 7.31
N ALA A 346 14.53 -6.93 7.84
CA ALA A 346 14.39 -5.68 7.09
C ALA A 346 15.71 -4.91 6.90
N SER A 347 16.83 -5.41 7.43
CA SER A 347 18.13 -4.69 7.39
C SER A 347 18.69 -4.53 5.99
N GLY A 348 18.56 -5.55 5.15
CA GLY A 348 19.08 -5.55 3.78
C GLY A 348 18.43 -4.48 2.93
N VAL A 349 17.09 -4.44 2.93
CA VAL A 349 16.31 -3.42 2.21
C VAL A 349 16.53 -2.02 2.79
N ALA A 350 16.76 -1.85 4.10
CA ALA A 350 17.15 -0.55 4.67
C ALA A 350 18.45 -0.01 4.04
N GLY A 351 19.44 -0.89 3.86
CA GLY A 351 20.70 -0.58 3.19
C GLY A 351 20.49 -0.21 1.71
N VAL A 352 19.63 -0.94 0.99
CA VAL A 352 19.23 -0.60 -0.38
C VAL A 352 18.61 0.79 -0.45
N ILE A 353 17.64 1.10 0.41
CA ILE A 353 16.98 2.41 0.43
C ILE A 353 17.99 3.53 0.72
N LYS A 354 18.87 3.36 1.72
CA LYS A 354 19.96 4.32 2.01
C LYS A 354 20.83 4.58 0.79
N VAL A 355 21.23 3.53 0.08
CA VAL A 355 22.08 3.65 -1.13
C VAL A 355 21.36 4.38 -2.25
N ILE A 356 20.09 4.07 -2.52
CA ILE A 356 19.28 4.76 -3.53
C ILE A 356 19.19 6.26 -3.21
N MET A 357 18.89 6.60 -1.95
CA MET A 357 18.81 8.00 -1.52
C MET A 357 20.18 8.71 -1.60
N ALA A 358 21.27 8.02 -1.23
CA ALA A 358 22.62 8.55 -1.39
C ALA A 358 22.99 8.85 -2.86
N MET A 359 22.53 8.00 -3.80
CA MET A 359 22.70 8.25 -5.24
C MET A 359 21.90 9.45 -5.72
N ARG A 360 20.61 9.55 -5.33
CA ARG A 360 19.71 10.67 -5.69
C ARG A 360 20.23 12.01 -5.16
N HIS A 361 20.71 12.03 -3.92
CA HIS A 361 21.27 13.23 -3.28
C HIS A 361 22.77 13.44 -3.53
N ALA A 362 23.41 12.59 -4.35
CA ALA A 362 24.83 12.69 -4.65
C ALA A 362 25.73 12.84 -3.40
N THR A 363 25.39 12.13 -2.32
CA THR A 363 26.02 12.30 -1.00
C THR A 363 26.17 10.94 -0.31
N MET A 364 27.33 10.66 0.24
CA MET A 364 27.60 9.48 1.07
C MET A 364 27.53 9.88 2.56
N PRO A 365 26.50 9.44 3.31
CA PRO A 365 26.36 9.78 4.73
C PRO A 365 27.37 9.05 5.62
N ALA A 366 27.67 9.62 6.78
CA ALA A 366 28.57 9.04 7.77
C ALA A 366 28.00 7.77 8.42
N THR A 367 28.90 6.91 8.88
CA THR A 367 28.67 5.80 9.82
C THR A 367 29.07 6.28 11.20
N LEU A 368 28.18 6.10 12.17
CA LEU A 368 28.33 6.68 13.50
C LEU A 368 29.15 5.78 14.44
N HIS A 369 29.59 6.37 15.55
CA HIS A 369 30.26 5.69 16.68
C HIS A 369 31.61 5.05 16.33
N VAL A 370 32.36 5.72 15.46
CA VAL A 370 33.70 5.32 15.02
C VAL A 370 34.70 6.40 15.44
N ASP A 371 35.39 6.16 16.56
CA ASP A 371 36.54 6.98 16.95
C ASP A 371 37.78 6.53 16.16
N GLU A 372 38.02 5.22 16.14
CA GLU A 372 39.06 4.57 15.35
C GLU A 372 38.49 3.33 14.64
N PRO A 373 38.86 3.07 13.36
CA PRO A 373 38.48 1.83 12.69
C PRO A 373 39.10 0.59 13.34
N CYS A 374 38.52 -0.58 13.10
CA CYS A 374 39.05 -1.84 13.62
C CYS A 374 40.40 -2.23 12.98
N ASP A 375 41.27 -2.84 13.78
CA ASP A 375 42.58 -3.32 13.35
C ASP A 375 42.50 -4.57 12.45
N GLY A 376 43.58 -4.84 11.71
CA GLY A 376 43.74 -6.07 10.93
C GLY A 376 43.34 -5.97 9.47
N VAL A 377 43.04 -4.76 8.99
CA VAL A 377 42.84 -4.40 7.57
C VAL A 377 43.41 -3.00 7.30
N ASP A 378 43.80 -2.73 6.05
CA ASP A 378 44.29 -1.41 5.64
C ASP A 378 43.10 -0.48 5.29
N TRP A 379 42.85 0.52 6.14
CA TRP A 379 41.84 1.56 5.94
C TRP A 379 42.39 2.83 5.26
N SER A 380 43.44 2.74 4.44
CA SER A 380 44.07 3.89 3.77
C SER A 380 43.40 4.31 2.46
N ASP A 381 43.80 5.46 1.92
CA ASP A 381 43.33 5.96 0.61
C ASP A 381 43.76 5.14 -0.60
N ARG A 382 44.50 4.05 -0.37
CA ARG A 382 44.97 3.12 -1.40
C ARG A 382 44.07 1.90 -1.56
N THR A 383 43.18 1.63 -0.61
CA THR A 383 42.38 0.40 -0.54
C THR A 383 40.90 0.73 -0.29
N MET A 384 40.55 1.01 0.96
CA MET A 384 39.19 1.25 1.43
C MET A 384 39.19 2.29 2.56
N ARG A 385 38.13 3.09 2.65
CA ARG A 385 37.93 4.10 3.69
C ARG A 385 36.56 3.94 4.33
N LEU A 386 36.53 3.90 5.65
CA LEU A 386 35.30 3.97 6.42
C LEU A 386 34.73 5.39 6.37
N LEU A 387 33.42 5.51 6.17
CA LEU A 387 32.73 6.80 6.12
C LEU A 387 32.52 7.36 7.53
N THR A 388 33.53 7.96 8.14
CA THR A 388 33.37 8.63 9.46
C THR A 388 32.73 10.01 9.35
N GLU A 389 32.78 10.63 8.17
CA GLU A 389 32.17 11.92 7.87
C GLU A 389 31.38 11.85 6.56
N GLY A 390 30.32 12.65 6.47
CA GLY A 390 29.50 12.78 5.27
C GLY A 390 30.28 13.50 4.16
N GLN A 391 30.27 12.96 2.95
CA GLN A 391 30.97 13.56 1.81
C GLN A 391 30.15 13.52 0.53
N ARG A 392 30.44 14.44 -0.41
CA ARG A 392 29.83 14.44 -1.74
C ARG A 392 30.20 13.15 -2.48
N TRP A 393 29.25 12.57 -3.21
CA TRP A 393 29.46 11.46 -4.13
C TRP A 393 29.67 12.01 -5.54
N PRO A 394 30.93 12.20 -5.99
CA PRO A 394 31.20 12.73 -7.32
C PRO A 394 30.69 11.77 -8.40
N SER A 395 30.31 12.33 -9.56
CA SER A 395 29.97 11.56 -10.76
C SER A 395 30.74 12.12 -11.96
N PRO A 396 32.05 11.79 -12.07
CA PRO A 396 32.90 12.34 -13.14
C PRO A 396 32.85 11.40 -14.35
N ASP A 397 31.75 11.39 -15.10
CA ASP A 397 31.60 10.68 -16.39
C ASP A 397 31.16 9.21 -16.36
N ARG A 398 30.66 8.68 -15.23
CA ARG A 398 29.98 7.37 -15.17
C ARG A 398 28.87 7.31 -14.12
N PRO A 399 27.86 6.42 -14.26
CA PRO A 399 26.88 6.16 -13.21
C PRO A 399 27.54 5.80 -11.88
N ARG A 400 26.93 6.25 -10.78
CA ARG A 400 27.34 5.84 -9.42
C ARG A 400 27.01 4.38 -9.21
N LEU A 401 27.95 3.63 -8.66
CA LEU A 401 27.80 2.21 -8.37
C LEU A 401 28.02 1.96 -6.89
N ALA A 402 27.10 1.22 -6.27
CA ALA A 402 27.24 0.76 -4.90
C ALA A 402 26.88 -0.70 -4.76
N ALA A 403 27.38 -1.32 -3.71
CA ALA A 403 26.97 -2.66 -3.32
C ALA A 403 26.32 -2.66 -1.93
N VAL A 404 25.43 -3.62 -1.71
CA VAL A 404 24.75 -3.84 -0.42
C VAL A 404 24.97 -5.29 -0.01
N SER A 405 25.46 -5.50 1.20
CA SER A 405 25.68 -6.83 1.80
C SER A 405 24.71 -7.09 2.94
N SER A 406 24.24 -8.34 3.06
CA SER A 406 23.60 -8.82 4.27
C SER A 406 23.91 -10.29 4.52
N PHE A 407 24.36 -10.60 5.73
CA PHE A 407 24.85 -11.93 6.11
C PHE A 407 23.98 -12.49 7.25
N GLY A 408 23.28 -13.57 6.97
CA GLY A 408 22.40 -14.24 7.92
C GLY A 408 23.20 -15.05 8.93
N MET A 409 22.76 -15.06 10.19
CA MET A 409 23.37 -15.85 11.26
C MET A 409 23.26 -17.36 11.04
N SER A 410 22.48 -17.81 10.05
CA SER A 410 22.42 -19.20 9.59
C SER A 410 23.48 -19.52 8.52
N GLY A 411 24.37 -18.57 8.20
CA GLY A 411 25.42 -18.68 7.19
C GLY A 411 24.98 -18.30 5.77
N THR A 412 23.69 -17.99 5.54
CA THR A 412 23.23 -17.56 4.21
C THR A 412 23.63 -16.11 3.98
N ASN A 413 24.36 -15.85 2.91
CA ASN A 413 24.85 -14.51 2.56
C ASN A 413 24.19 -14.01 1.29
N ALA A 414 23.89 -12.71 1.23
CA ALA A 414 23.39 -12.04 0.03
C ALA A 414 24.18 -10.77 -0.26
N HIS A 415 24.45 -10.52 -1.54
CA HIS A 415 25.14 -9.33 -2.01
C HIS A 415 24.51 -8.83 -3.31
N VAL A 416 24.34 -7.52 -3.43
CA VAL A 416 23.65 -6.87 -4.56
C VAL A 416 24.46 -5.67 -5.03
N ILE A 417 24.63 -5.50 -6.34
CA ILE A 417 25.19 -4.27 -6.93
C ILE A 417 24.05 -3.44 -7.53
N LEU A 418 24.01 -2.17 -7.12
CA LEU A 418 23.08 -1.14 -7.56
C LEU A 418 23.81 -0.11 -8.42
N GLU A 419 23.14 0.33 -9.46
CA GLU A 419 23.53 1.46 -10.30
C GLU A 419 22.52 2.59 -10.17
N GLN A 420 23.02 3.82 -10.27
CA GLN A 420 22.22 5.04 -10.29
C GLN A 420 21.09 4.95 -11.34
N GLY A 421 19.88 5.30 -10.92
CA GLY A 421 18.73 5.42 -11.81
C GLY A 421 18.76 6.67 -12.68
N THR A 422 17.62 7.00 -13.28
CA THR A 422 17.46 8.23 -14.07
C THR A 422 17.56 9.46 -13.16
N VAL A 423 18.29 10.49 -13.61
CA VAL A 423 18.28 11.79 -12.91
C VAL A 423 16.88 12.39 -13.06
N GLU A 424 16.22 12.65 -11.93
CA GLU A 424 14.90 13.25 -11.92
C GLU A 424 14.98 14.74 -12.24
N GLU A 425 14.36 15.15 -13.35
CA GLU A 425 14.03 16.54 -13.61
C GLU A 425 12.56 16.73 -13.22
N HIS A 426 12.32 17.42 -12.10
CA HIS A 426 10.96 17.82 -11.74
C HIS A 426 10.51 18.97 -12.63
N PRO A 427 9.38 18.85 -13.34
CA PRO A 427 8.86 19.96 -14.14
C PRO A 427 8.59 21.17 -13.24
N VAL A 428 9.12 22.32 -13.64
CA VAL A 428 8.86 23.61 -12.99
C VAL A 428 7.67 24.27 -13.68
N ALA A 429 6.84 24.97 -12.91
CA ALA A 429 5.68 25.68 -13.43
C ALA A 429 6.07 26.67 -14.54
N ASP A 430 5.38 26.60 -15.69
CA ASP A 430 5.42 27.62 -16.73
C ASP A 430 4.22 28.58 -16.56
N PRO A 431 4.44 29.86 -16.22
CA PRO A 431 3.35 30.83 -16.09
C PRO A 431 2.53 31.02 -17.37
N ALA A 432 3.12 30.77 -18.55
CA ALA A 432 2.44 30.92 -19.83
C ALA A 432 1.44 29.77 -20.13
N SER A 433 1.48 28.67 -19.37
CA SER A 433 0.59 27.51 -19.54
C SER A 433 -0.60 27.49 -18.57
N ALA A 434 -0.93 28.62 -17.93
CA ALA A 434 -2.03 28.71 -16.98
C ALA A 434 -3.37 28.33 -17.64
N ARG A 435 -3.96 27.22 -17.19
CA ARG A 435 -5.25 26.69 -17.63
C ARG A 435 -5.98 26.09 -16.45
N THR A 436 -7.30 26.00 -16.54
CA THR A 436 -8.12 25.35 -15.52
C THR A 436 -7.83 23.84 -15.50
N LEU A 437 -7.38 23.33 -14.36
CA LEU A 437 -7.00 21.93 -14.15
C LEU A 437 -7.88 21.28 -13.07
N PRO A 438 -8.20 19.98 -13.23
CA PRO A 438 -8.82 19.17 -12.18
C PRO A 438 -7.73 18.50 -11.33
N TRP A 439 -7.70 18.77 -10.02
CA TRP A 439 -6.88 18.02 -9.07
C TRP A 439 -7.74 17.03 -8.29
N LEU A 440 -7.43 15.76 -8.46
CA LEU A 440 -8.25 14.65 -7.97
C LEU A 440 -7.71 14.11 -6.66
N LEU A 441 -8.62 13.91 -5.70
CA LEU A 441 -8.33 13.32 -4.41
C LEU A 441 -9.37 12.24 -4.16
N SER A 442 -8.95 11.10 -3.62
CA SER A 442 -9.90 10.10 -3.16
C SER A 442 -9.39 9.36 -1.93
N ALA A 443 -10.33 8.91 -1.11
CA ALA A 443 -10.07 8.12 0.08
C ALA A 443 -11.18 7.09 0.34
N ASN A 444 -10.93 6.18 1.28
CA ASN A 444 -11.93 5.19 1.64
C ASN A 444 -13.09 5.81 2.46
N ASP A 445 -12.80 6.86 3.23
CA ASP A 445 -13.75 7.59 4.06
C ASP A 445 -13.45 9.12 4.10
N ASP A 446 -14.37 9.91 4.66
CA ASP A 446 -14.27 11.37 4.75
C ASP A 446 -13.02 11.80 5.54
N LYS A 447 -12.69 11.05 6.60
CA LYS A 447 -11.55 11.37 7.47
C LYS A 447 -10.23 11.23 6.71
N GLY A 448 -10.08 10.16 5.92
CA GLY A 448 -8.97 9.93 5.02
C GLY A 448 -8.88 10.99 3.93
N LEU A 449 -10.01 11.41 3.35
CA LEU A 449 -10.04 12.44 2.30
C LEU A 449 -9.54 13.79 2.84
N ARG A 450 -9.99 14.18 4.03
CA ARG A 450 -9.53 15.40 4.73
C ARG A 450 -8.06 15.32 5.11
N ALA A 451 -7.61 14.20 5.64
CA ALA A 451 -6.21 13.99 5.99
C ALA A 451 -5.31 14.05 4.76
N LEU A 452 -5.77 13.54 3.61
CA LEU A 452 -5.03 13.57 2.36
C LEU A 452 -4.95 15.01 1.83
N ALA A 453 -6.05 15.75 1.89
CA ALA A 453 -6.06 17.16 1.56
C ALA A 453 -5.07 17.96 2.43
N GLY A 454 -5.00 17.67 3.73
CA GLY A 454 -4.02 18.27 4.64
C GLY A 454 -2.57 17.95 4.26
N ARG A 455 -2.25 16.68 3.97
CA ARG A 455 -0.90 16.29 3.51
C ARG A 455 -0.54 16.95 2.19
N MET A 456 -1.49 17.03 1.26
CA MET A 456 -1.30 17.70 -0.02
C MET A 456 -1.12 19.22 0.14
N ALA A 457 -1.78 19.85 1.11
CA ALA A 457 -1.56 21.26 1.43
C ALA A 457 -0.13 21.50 1.92
N THR A 458 0.36 20.67 2.85
CA THR A 458 1.76 20.72 3.31
C THR A 458 2.75 20.51 2.17
N PHE A 459 2.46 19.58 1.25
CA PHE A 459 3.26 19.39 0.05
C PHE A 459 3.29 20.65 -0.83
N ALA A 460 2.13 21.23 -1.10
CA ALA A 460 1.98 22.45 -1.91
C ALA A 460 2.72 23.65 -1.29
N ASP A 461 2.76 23.75 0.05
CA ASP A 461 3.48 24.80 0.76
C ASP A 461 5.00 24.60 0.73
N ASN A 462 5.46 23.35 0.79
CA ASN A 462 6.88 23.00 0.72
C ASN A 462 7.46 23.02 -0.69
N ARG A 463 6.60 22.99 -1.73
CA ARG A 463 6.96 22.88 -3.15
C ARG A 463 6.19 23.86 -4.04
N PRO A 464 6.27 25.18 -3.80
CA PRO A 464 5.55 26.17 -4.61
C PRO A 464 6.00 26.20 -6.08
N GLU A 465 7.17 25.65 -6.40
CA GLU A 465 7.72 25.55 -7.75
C GLU A 465 7.14 24.40 -8.60
N ALA A 466 6.39 23.48 -7.99
CA ALA A 466 5.86 22.29 -8.65
C ALA A 466 4.93 22.65 -9.80
N ALA A 467 5.15 22.06 -10.99
CA ALA A 467 4.28 22.29 -12.14
C ALA A 467 2.85 21.75 -11.89
N PRO A 468 1.81 22.59 -11.91
CA PRO A 468 0.45 22.18 -11.53
C PRO A 468 -0.17 21.11 -12.44
N ASP A 469 0.24 21.07 -13.71
CA ASP A 469 -0.16 20.09 -14.72
C ASP A 469 0.42 18.70 -14.42
N ALA A 470 1.69 18.60 -14.03
CA ALA A 470 2.34 17.35 -13.66
C ALA A 470 1.73 16.76 -12.37
N VAL A 471 1.41 17.61 -11.40
CA VAL A 471 0.69 17.20 -10.18
C VAL A 471 -0.71 16.69 -10.52
N ALA A 472 -1.47 17.41 -11.35
CA ALA A 472 -2.81 16.98 -11.79
C ALA A 472 -2.76 15.64 -12.54
N CYS A 473 -1.79 15.46 -13.46
CA CYS A 473 -1.58 14.21 -14.18
C CYS A 473 -1.30 13.03 -13.24
N SER A 474 -0.41 13.24 -12.26
CA SER A 474 -0.05 12.20 -11.30
C SER A 474 -1.23 11.81 -10.41
N LEU A 475 -2.04 12.79 -9.97
CA LEU A 475 -3.28 12.53 -9.23
C LEU A 475 -4.31 11.76 -10.07
N ALA A 476 -4.39 12.02 -11.37
CA ALA A 476 -5.35 11.38 -12.27
C ALA A 476 -4.98 9.95 -12.67
N HIS A 477 -3.69 9.66 -12.86
CA HIS A 477 -3.22 8.41 -13.49
C HIS A 477 -2.50 7.45 -12.56
N ASP A 478 -1.88 7.96 -11.50
CA ASP A 478 -0.91 7.22 -10.68
C ASP A 478 -1.44 6.91 -9.27
N ARG A 479 -2.74 7.13 -9.04
CA ARG A 479 -3.42 6.90 -7.76
C ARG A 479 -4.62 5.97 -7.94
N ALA A 480 -4.90 5.19 -6.91
CA ALA A 480 -6.14 4.42 -6.86
C ALA A 480 -7.33 5.38 -6.68
N VAL A 481 -8.42 5.11 -7.38
CA VAL A 481 -9.68 5.85 -7.24
C VAL A 481 -10.55 5.13 -6.21
N LEU A 482 -10.74 5.78 -5.07
CA LEU A 482 -11.47 5.26 -3.91
C LEU A 482 -12.89 5.84 -3.82
N ARG A 483 -13.62 5.47 -2.76
CA ARG A 483 -15.05 5.72 -2.58
C ARG A 483 -15.38 7.20 -2.37
N GLU A 484 -14.76 7.84 -1.39
CA GLU A 484 -14.94 9.27 -1.12
C GLU A 484 -14.03 10.06 -2.06
N ARG A 485 -14.60 10.94 -2.88
CA ARG A 485 -13.88 11.63 -3.94
C ARG A 485 -14.06 13.12 -3.82
N ALA A 486 -13.00 13.86 -4.14
CA ALA A 486 -13.07 15.28 -4.37
C ALA A 486 -12.27 15.68 -5.61
N VAL A 487 -12.73 16.72 -6.29
CA VAL A 487 -12.02 17.37 -7.38
C VAL A 487 -11.95 18.85 -7.07
N ILE A 488 -10.74 19.38 -7.09
CA ILE A 488 -10.49 20.82 -6.97
C ILE A 488 -10.26 21.35 -8.38
N VAL A 489 -11.10 22.29 -8.82
CA VAL A 489 -11.02 22.90 -10.15
C VAL A 489 -10.46 24.31 -9.99
N ALA A 490 -9.19 24.52 -10.34
CA ALA A 490 -8.65 25.89 -10.38
C ALA A 490 -7.67 26.09 -11.53
N ASN A 491 -7.36 27.35 -11.79
CA ASN A 491 -6.49 27.82 -12.87
C ASN A 491 -5.04 28.03 -12.43
N ASP A 492 -4.77 28.02 -11.12
CA ASP A 492 -3.44 28.25 -10.55
C ASP A 492 -3.21 27.49 -9.24
N HIS A 493 -1.95 27.47 -8.81
CA HIS A 493 -1.53 26.81 -7.57
C HIS A 493 -2.16 27.44 -6.30
N ALA A 494 -2.55 28.71 -6.34
CA ALA A 494 -3.20 29.38 -5.21
C ALA A 494 -4.61 28.84 -4.99
N GLY A 495 -5.41 28.74 -6.06
CA GLY A 495 -6.74 28.13 -6.04
C GLY A 495 -6.69 26.66 -5.63
N PHE A 496 -5.64 25.91 -6.01
CA PHE A 496 -5.42 24.55 -5.50
C PHE A 496 -5.27 24.54 -3.98
N ARG A 497 -4.36 25.36 -3.46
CA ARG A 497 -4.06 25.45 -2.02
C ARG A 497 -5.30 25.84 -1.22
N ASP A 498 -6.06 26.81 -1.71
CA ASP A 498 -7.29 27.26 -1.07
C ASP A 498 -8.36 26.16 -1.05
N GLY A 499 -8.46 25.39 -2.13
CA GLY A 499 -9.35 24.22 -2.21
C GLY A 499 -8.91 23.09 -1.27
N LEU A 500 -7.61 22.81 -1.17
CA LEU A 500 -7.06 21.82 -0.23
C LEU A 500 -7.34 22.21 1.22
N GLY A 501 -7.11 23.48 1.56
CA GLY A 501 -7.42 24.01 2.88
C GLY A 501 -8.92 23.92 3.19
N ALA A 502 -9.77 24.18 2.19
CA ALA A 502 -11.22 24.02 2.33
C ALA A 502 -11.61 22.57 2.64
N LEU A 503 -11.11 21.65 1.83
CA LEU A 503 -11.40 20.23 1.94
C LEU A 503 -10.88 19.65 3.25
N ALA A 504 -9.65 19.99 3.67
CA ALA A 504 -9.07 19.54 4.93
C ALA A 504 -9.90 19.96 6.16
N GLN A 505 -10.45 21.18 6.13
CA GLN A 505 -11.33 21.70 7.19
C GLN A 505 -12.79 21.23 7.05
N GLY A 506 -13.15 20.64 5.91
CA GLY A 506 -14.54 20.31 5.54
C GLY A 506 -15.45 21.51 5.43
N ARG A 507 -14.91 22.67 5.04
CA ARG A 507 -15.71 23.84 4.69
C ARG A 507 -16.09 23.77 3.20
N PRO A 508 -17.31 24.19 2.81
CA PRO A 508 -17.66 24.29 1.40
C PRO A 508 -16.78 25.33 0.71
N ALA A 509 -16.47 25.08 -0.56
CA ALA A 509 -15.77 26.02 -1.43
C ALA A 509 -16.26 25.84 -2.87
N LYS A 510 -16.44 26.95 -3.60
CA LYS A 510 -17.01 26.93 -4.96
C LYS A 510 -16.19 26.08 -5.94
N ASN A 511 -14.88 26.01 -5.74
CA ASN A 511 -13.94 25.26 -6.58
C ASN A 511 -13.69 23.82 -6.11
N VAL A 512 -14.41 23.34 -5.09
CA VAL A 512 -14.26 21.98 -4.54
C VAL A 512 -15.56 21.22 -4.75
N ILE A 513 -15.52 20.22 -5.61
CA ILE A 513 -16.62 19.29 -5.86
C ILE A 513 -16.32 18.02 -5.07
N ARG A 514 -17.27 17.54 -4.27
CA ARG A 514 -17.12 16.37 -3.42
C ARG A 514 -18.33 15.45 -3.55
N GLY A 515 -18.08 14.15 -3.53
CA GLY A 515 -19.14 13.14 -3.50
C GLY A 515 -18.62 11.78 -3.05
N THR A 516 -19.57 10.87 -2.90
CA THR A 516 -19.32 9.46 -2.58
C THR A 516 -19.72 8.64 -3.80
N ALA A 517 -18.78 7.85 -4.32
CA ALA A 517 -19.10 6.88 -5.34
C ALA A 517 -19.85 5.70 -4.72
N LEU A 518 -21.03 5.40 -5.23
CA LEU A 518 -21.85 4.27 -4.79
C LEU A 518 -21.41 2.97 -5.48
N ASP A 519 -21.76 1.82 -4.90
CA ASP A 519 -21.44 0.52 -5.47
C ASP A 519 -22.27 0.26 -6.74
N GLY A 520 -21.60 0.22 -7.89
CA GLY A 520 -22.21 0.06 -9.21
C GLY A 520 -21.70 1.09 -10.21
N ARG A 521 -21.83 0.80 -11.50
CA ARG A 521 -21.49 1.76 -12.55
C ARG A 521 -22.66 2.72 -12.72
N ASP A 522 -22.49 3.97 -12.29
CA ASP A 522 -23.47 5.03 -12.55
C ASP A 522 -23.29 5.54 -13.98
N ASP A 523 -24.04 4.97 -14.91
CA ASP A 523 -24.07 5.44 -16.30
C ASP A 523 -25.17 6.50 -16.44
N PRO A 524 -24.80 7.76 -16.73
CA PRO A 524 -25.75 8.86 -16.66
C PRO A 524 -26.75 8.85 -17.81
N VAL A 525 -27.88 9.51 -17.57
CA VAL A 525 -28.88 9.85 -18.57
C VAL A 525 -28.60 11.27 -19.07
N PHE A 526 -28.46 11.45 -20.39
CA PHE A 526 -28.34 12.79 -20.96
C PHE A 526 -29.72 13.37 -21.23
N LEU A 527 -29.92 14.60 -20.77
CA LEU A 527 -31.17 15.34 -20.89
C LEU A 527 -30.96 16.52 -21.83
N PHE A 528 -31.90 16.67 -22.76
CA PHE A 528 -31.86 17.71 -23.77
C PHE A 528 -33.12 18.58 -23.62
N PRO A 529 -33.00 19.81 -23.10
CA PRO A 529 -34.14 20.71 -22.93
C PRO A 529 -34.64 21.27 -24.26
N GLY A 530 -35.81 21.91 -24.20
CA GLY A 530 -36.34 22.75 -25.28
C GLY A 530 -35.82 24.20 -25.22
N GLN A 531 -36.68 25.14 -25.65
CA GLN A 531 -36.41 26.58 -25.59
C GLN A 531 -36.21 27.07 -24.14
N GLY A 532 -35.59 28.25 -24.01
CA GLY A 532 -35.36 28.92 -22.72
C GLY A 532 -33.95 28.77 -22.15
N THR A 533 -33.11 27.95 -22.79
CA THR A 533 -31.70 27.77 -22.41
C THR A 533 -30.73 28.73 -23.09
N SER A 534 -31.18 29.47 -24.10
CA SER A 534 -30.34 30.41 -24.86
C SER A 534 -30.04 31.68 -24.08
N TRP A 535 -28.85 32.24 -24.33
CA TRP A 535 -28.41 33.53 -23.82
C TRP A 535 -27.26 34.07 -24.69
N GLU A 536 -27.07 35.39 -24.67
CA GLU A 536 -26.02 36.06 -25.46
C GLU A 536 -24.62 35.66 -24.98
N GLY A 537 -23.76 35.22 -25.91
CA GLY A 537 -22.41 34.75 -25.59
C GLY A 537 -22.31 33.29 -25.11
N MET A 538 -23.40 32.53 -25.19
CA MET A 538 -23.38 31.11 -24.81
C MET A 538 -22.35 30.31 -25.63
N ALA A 539 -21.53 29.51 -24.94
CA ALA A 539 -20.49 28.65 -25.51
C ALA A 539 -19.41 29.32 -26.39
N ALA A 540 -19.36 30.66 -26.43
CA ALA A 540 -18.35 31.40 -27.21
C ALA A 540 -16.92 31.10 -26.73
N GLU A 541 -16.72 30.93 -25.43
CA GLU A 541 -15.42 30.54 -24.87
C GLU A 541 -15.04 29.12 -25.30
N LEU A 542 -15.94 28.15 -25.21
CA LEU A 542 -15.69 26.76 -25.62
C LEU A 542 -15.36 26.65 -27.11
N LEU A 543 -15.98 27.46 -27.97
CA LEU A 543 -15.65 27.54 -29.39
C LEU A 543 -14.18 27.93 -29.62
N ARG A 544 -13.61 28.75 -28.73
CA ARG A 544 -12.19 29.15 -28.76
C ARG A 544 -11.28 28.11 -28.10
N THR A 545 -11.66 27.59 -26.94
CA THR A 545 -10.76 26.81 -26.06
C THR A 545 -10.84 25.30 -26.26
N SER A 546 -11.95 24.76 -26.77
CA SER A 546 -12.19 23.33 -26.93
C SER A 546 -12.21 22.92 -28.40
N PRO A 547 -11.20 22.17 -28.90
CA PRO A 547 -11.22 21.63 -30.25
C PRO A 547 -12.41 20.71 -30.51
N VAL A 548 -12.74 19.81 -29.56
CA VAL A 548 -13.88 18.88 -29.69
C VAL A 548 -15.19 19.63 -29.91
N PHE A 549 -15.43 20.68 -29.11
CA PHE A 549 -16.66 21.47 -29.23
C PHE A 549 -16.70 22.23 -30.57
N ARG A 550 -15.59 22.88 -30.93
CA ARG A 550 -15.49 23.64 -32.18
C ARG A 550 -15.69 22.77 -33.41
N ASP A 551 -15.03 21.62 -33.48
CA ASP A 551 -15.10 20.71 -34.64
C ASP A 551 -16.55 20.23 -34.87
N LYS A 552 -17.31 19.99 -33.79
CA LYS A 552 -18.72 19.60 -33.87
C LYS A 552 -19.62 20.77 -34.29
N ILE A 553 -19.38 21.99 -33.79
CA ILE A 553 -20.09 23.20 -34.26
C ILE A 553 -19.84 23.43 -35.75
N GLU A 554 -18.60 23.33 -36.21
CA GLU A 554 -18.26 23.48 -37.63
C GLU A 554 -18.87 22.37 -38.50
N ALA A 555 -19.00 21.15 -37.98
CA ALA A 555 -19.74 20.08 -38.65
C ALA A 555 -21.24 20.40 -38.77
N CYS A 556 -21.86 20.90 -37.70
CA CYS A 556 -23.25 21.37 -37.74
C CYS A 556 -23.43 22.51 -38.75
N GLU A 557 -22.53 23.50 -38.77
CA GLU A 557 -22.58 24.63 -39.70
C GLU A 557 -22.52 24.20 -41.17
N ARG A 558 -21.61 23.27 -41.51
CA ARG A 558 -21.49 22.74 -42.89
C ARG A 558 -22.78 22.12 -43.40
N VAL A 559 -23.49 21.38 -42.55
CA VAL A 559 -24.75 20.72 -42.91
C VAL A 559 -25.94 21.69 -42.87
N LEU A 560 -25.92 22.64 -41.94
CA LEU A 560 -26.97 23.65 -41.80
C LEU A 560 -26.97 24.66 -42.96
N ALA A 561 -25.82 24.90 -43.59
CA ALA A 561 -25.65 25.85 -44.69
C ALA A 561 -26.58 25.61 -45.90
N SER A 562 -27.10 24.39 -46.11
CA SER A 562 -28.09 24.13 -47.17
C SER A 562 -29.53 24.47 -46.79
N HIS A 563 -29.78 24.84 -45.53
CA HIS A 563 -31.11 25.04 -44.96
C HIS A 563 -31.35 26.48 -44.47
N VAL A 564 -30.27 27.26 -44.26
CA VAL A 564 -30.32 28.61 -43.69
C VAL A 564 -29.40 29.58 -44.44
N ASP A 565 -29.63 30.89 -44.28
CA ASP A 565 -28.87 31.98 -44.91
C ASP A 565 -27.95 32.74 -43.93
N TRP A 566 -27.74 32.20 -42.73
CA TRP A 566 -26.91 32.76 -41.66
C TRP A 566 -25.77 31.79 -41.25
N SER A 567 -24.74 32.33 -40.59
CA SER A 567 -23.59 31.54 -40.09
C SER A 567 -23.77 31.20 -38.61
N LEU A 568 -23.69 29.91 -38.28
CA LEU A 568 -23.78 29.42 -36.91
C LEU A 568 -22.61 29.91 -36.06
N THR A 569 -21.40 29.88 -36.61
CA THR A 569 -20.19 30.34 -35.91
C THR A 569 -20.26 31.84 -35.66
N ALA A 570 -20.79 32.63 -36.61
CA ALA A 570 -21.00 34.06 -36.43
C ALA A 570 -22.05 34.33 -35.35
N VAL A 571 -23.20 33.64 -35.34
CA VAL A 571 -24.24 33.80 -34.31
C VAL A 571 -23.72 33.51 -32.90
N LEU A 572 -22.81 32.55 -32.73
CA LEU A 572 -22.19 32.26 -31.43
C LEU A 572 -21.08 33.23 -31.02
N ARG A 573 -20.48 33.96 -31.97
CA ARG A 573 -19.36 34.90 -31.72
C ARG A 573 -19.80 36.36 -31.63
N ASP A 574 -20.72 36.77 -32.49
CA ASP A 574 -21.00 38.17 -32.81
C ASP A 574 -22.46 38.55 -32.48
N GLY A 575 -22.65 39.36 -31.43
CA GLY A 575 -23.89 40.12 -31.18
C GLY A 575 -25.07 39.38 -30.54
N PRO A 576 -26.22 40.08 -30.36
CA PRO A 576 -27.38 39.56 -29.63
C PRO A 576 -28.02 38.39 -30.35
N LEU A 577 -28.39 37.36 -29.58
CA LEU A 577 -28.95 36.12 -30.12
C LEU A 577 -30.35 36.40 -30.69
N PRO A 578 -30.61 36.11 -31.99
CA PRO A 578 -31.92 36.36 -32.59
C PRO A 578 -33.00 35.53 -31.90
N GLU A 579 -34.19 36.08 -31.65
CA GLU A 579 -35.29 35.38 -30.95
C GLU A 579 -36.14 34.49 -31.87
N GLN A 580 -35.94 34.57 -33.19
CA GLN A 580 -36.74 33.82 -34.16
C GLN A 580 -36.50 32.31 -34.01
N ALA A 581 -37.58 31.54 -33.95
CA ALA A 581 -37.53 30.11 -33.68
C ALA A 581 -36.74 29.30 -34.73
N ASP A 582 -36.73 29.76 -35.99
CA ASP A 582 -35.97 29.17 -37.10
C ASP A 582 -34.46 29.44 -37.03
N VAL A 583 -34.02 30.34 -36.15
CA VAL A 583 -32.60 30.57 -35.81
C VAL A 583 -32.26 29.90 -34.47
N VAL A 584 -33.04 30.17 -33.42
CA VAL A 584 -32.74 29.69 -32.05
C VAL A 584 -32.71 28.16 -31.96
N GLN A 585 -33.66 27.46 -32.60
CA GLN A 585 -33.75 26.01 -32.47
C GLN A 585 -32.55 25.28 -33.11
N PRO A 586 -32.12 25.58 -34.36
CA PRO A 586 -30.89 25.01 -34.91
C PRO A 586 -29.63 25.37 -34.11
N VAL A 587 -29.52 26.60 -33.58
CA VAL A 587 -28.39 27.00 -32.75
C VAL A 587 -28.35 26.19 -31.46
N LEU A 588 -29.47 26.06 -30.74
CA LEU A 588 -29.55 25.27 -29.51
C LEU A 588 -29.27 23.79 -29.79
N PHE A 589 -29.79 23.22 -30.89
CA PHE A 589 -29.46 21.87 -31.31
C PHE A 589 -27.94 21.70 -31.47
N ALA A 590 -27.29 22.59 -32.22
CA ALA A 590 -25.85 22.51 -32.47
C ALA A 590 -25.03 22.64 -31.19
N VAL A 591 -25.42 23.52 -30.26
CA VAL A 591 -24.77 23.64 -28.95
C VAL A 591 -24.96 22.36 -28.12
N MET A 592 -26.18 21.84 -28.01
CA MET A 592 -26.48 20.63 -27.24
C MET A 592 -25.70 19.41 -27.74
N VAL A 593 -25.68 19.16 -29.05
CA VAL A 593 -24.94 18.01 -29.60
C VAL A 593 -23.42 18.21 -29.51
N SER A 594 -22.93 19.45 -29.55
CA SER A 594 -21.51 19.75 -29.34
C SER A 594 -21.08 19.60 -27.88
N LEU A 595 -21.94 19.96 -26.92
CA LEU A 595 -21.73 19.68 -25.49
C LEU A 595 -21.76 18.17 -25.22
N ALA A 596 -22.67 17.43 -25.86
CA ALA A 596 -22.72 15.97 -25.73
C ALA A 596 -21.42 15.31 -26.21
N GLU A 597 -20.85 15.76 -27.34
CA GLU A 597 -19.54 15.30 -27.80
C GLU A 597 -18.40 15.70 -26.86
N LEU A 598 -18.48 16.89 -26.25
CA LEU A 598 -17.52 17.30 -25.23
C LEU A 598 -17.56 16.37 -24.00
N TRP A 599 -18.74 16.06 -23.47
CA TRP A 599 -18.89 15.08 -22.39
C TRP A 599 -18.34 13.69 -22.76
N ARG A 600 -18.61 13.23 -23.99
CA ARG A 600 -18.08 11.97 -24.51
C ARG A 600 -16.56 11.95 -24.59
N SER A 601 -15.93 13.09 -24.90
CA SER A 601 -14.47 13.19 -24.91
C SER A 601 -13.84 12.96 -23.53
N PHE A 602 -14.58 13.24 -22.45
CA PHE A 602 -14.20 12.88 -21.08
C PHE A 602 -14.58 11.44 -20.71
N GLY A 603 -15.02 10.60 -21.66
CA GLY A 603 -15.45 9.23 -21.40
C GLY A 603 -16.84 9.09 -20.78
N VAL A 604 -17.54 10.21 -20.55
CA VAL A 604 -18.90 10.21 -20.02
C VAL A 604 -19.88 9.99 -21.18
N THR A 605 -20.34 8.75 -21.32
CA THR A 605 -21.27 8.35 -22.38
C THR A 605 -22.66 8.05 -21.81
N PRO A 606 -23.75 8.51 -22.44
CA PRO A 606 -25.10 8.24 -21.95
C PRO A 606 -25.51 6.78 -22.18
N LYS A 607 -26.05 6.13 -21.16
CA LYS A 607 -26.75 4.85 -21.31
C LYS A 607 -28.20 5.04 -21.78
N ALA A 608 -28.77 6.19 -21.44
CA ALA A 608 -30.06 6.62 -21.92
C ALA A 608 -30.07 8.11 -22.25
N VAL A 609 -31.04 8.52 -23.06
CA VAL A 609 -31.29 9.92 -23.41
C VAL A 609 -32.77 10.25 -23.21
N ILE A 610 -33.05 11.49 -22.79
CA ILE A 610 -34.40 12.07 -22.73
C ILE A 610 -34.33 13.46 -23.36
N GLY A 611 -35.27 13.79 -24.22
CA GLY A 611 -35.42 15.13 -24.77
C GLY A 611 -36.76 15.74 -24.41
N GLN A 612 -36.82 17.06 -24.26
CA GLN A 612 -38.05 17.82 -24.08
C GLN A 612 -38.34 18.60 -25.37
N ALA A 613 -39.51 18.37 -26.00
CA ALA A 613 -39.89 19.01 -27.26
C ALA A 613 -38.79 18.87 -28.35
N GLU A 614 -38.22 19.97 -28.89
CA GLU A 614 -37.05 19.96 -29.80
C GLU A 614 -35.83 19.23 -29.25
N GLY A 615 -35.65 19.20 -27.93
CA GLY A 615 -34.54 18.49 -27.32
C GLY A 615 -34.51 17.01 -27.69
N GLU A 616 -35.66 16.42 -28.04
CA GLU A 616 -35.70 15.04 -28.55
C GLU A 616 -34.90 14.85 -29.85
N ILE A 617 -34.74 15.89 -30.67
CA ILE A 617 -33.95 15.83 -31.91
C ILE A 617 -32.47 15.70 -31.56
N ALA A 618 -31.98 16.47 -30.59
CA ALA A 618 -30.63 16.34 -30.07
C ALA A 618 -30.42 14.97 -29.41
N ALA A 619 -31.39 14.51 -28.60
CA ALA A 619 -31.36 13.18 -28.00
C ALA A 619 -31.29 12.07 -29.06
N ALA A 620 -32.05 12.18 -30.15
CA ALA A 620 -32.08 11.20 -31.24
C ALA A 620 -30.76 11.19 -32.04
N HIS A 621 -30.15 12.35 -32.27
CA HIS A 621 -28.81 12.39 -32.86
C HIS A 621 -27.77 11.77 -31.93
N VAL A 622 -27.77 12.16 -30.65
CA VAL A 622 -26.79 11.67 -29.66
C VAL A 622 -26.95 10.17 -29.44
N SER A 623 -28.16 9.61 -29.41
CA SER A 623 -28.34 8.16 -29.32
C SER A 623 -27.85 7.39 -30.55
N GLY A 624 -27.52 8.10 -31.65
CA GLY A 624 -27.15 7.55 -32.95
C GLY A 624 -28.35 7.21 -33.85
N ALA A 625 -29.57 7.52 -33.40
CA ALA A 625 -30.78 7.19 -34.15
C ALA A 625 -30.94 8.04 -35.42
N LEU A 626 -30.44 9.28 -35.41
CA LEU A 626 -30.42 10.16 -36.57
C LEU A 626 -28.98 10.54 -36.95
N THR A 627 -28.70 10.53 -38.25
CA THR A 627 -27.49 11.17 -38.80
C THR A 627 -27.49 12.66 -38.49
N LEU A 628 -26.34 13.32 -38.62
CA LEU A 628 -26.28 14.76 -38.40
C LEU A 628 -27.14 15.51 -39.44
N GLU A 629 -27.11 15.02 -40.68
CA GLU A 629 -27.91 15.50 -41.81
C GLU A 629 -29.40 15.37 -41.55
N ASP A 630 -29.86 14.18 -41.13
CA ASP A 630 -31.28 13.96 -40.82
C ASP A 630 -31.74 14.80 -39.63
N ALA A 631 -30.94 14.88 -38.57
CA ALA A 631 -31.29 15.66 -37.39
C ALA A 631 -31.38 17.16 -37.71
N ILE A 632 -30.46 17.68 -38.54
CA ILE A 632 -30.50 19.06 -39.01
C ILE A 632 -31.70 19.31 -39.93
N ALA A 633 -32.04 18.37 -40.80
CA ALA A 633 -33.25 18.46 -41.61
C ALA A 633 -34.50 18.53 -40.72
N VAL A 634 -34.57 17.70 -39.68
CA VAL A 634 -35.68 17.75 -38.70
C VAL A 634 -35.75 19.10 -37.99
N VAL A 635 -34.65 19.61 -37.42
CA VAL A 635 -34.69 20.88 -36.67
C VAL A 635 -35.01 22.08 -37.58
N ALA A 636 -34.51 22.10 -38.82
CA ALA A 636 -34.72 23.21 -39.75
C ALA A 636 -36.11 23.18 -40.44
N LEU A 637 -36.69 21.99 -40.67
CA LEU A 637 -37.89 21.82 -41.49
C LEU A 637 -39.15 21.42 -40.70
N ARG A 638 -39.04 21.00 -39.42
CA ARG A 638 -40.20 20.52 -38.65
C ARG A 638 -41.38 21.49 -38.58
N GLY A 639 -41.13 22.80 -38.63
CA GLY A 639 -42.17 23.84 -38.63
C GLY A 639 -42.77 24.17 -40.01
N LYS A 640 -42.24 23.60 -41.12
CA LYS A 640 -42.55 24.05 -42.49
C LYS A 640 -43.44 23.09 -43.31
N ALA A 641 -43.33 21.75 -43.16
CA ALA A 641 -44.31 20.73 -43.62
C ALA A 641 -43.77 19.27 -43.48
N LEU A 642 -44.67 18.28 -43.28
CA LEU A 642 -44.34 16.85 -43.16
C LEU A 642 -43.58 16.28 -44.37
N ALA A 643 -43.92 16.71 -45.58
CA ALA A 643 -43.29 16.25 -46.82
C ALA A 643 -41.77 16.53 -46.85
N GLY A 644 -41.33 17.59 -46.17
CA GLY A 644 -39.91 17.92 -46.05
C GLY A 644 -39.09 16.90 -45.28
N LEU A 645 -39.71 16.04 -44.45
CA LEU A 645 -39.05 15.04 -43.61
C LEU A 645 -39.12 13.61 -44.19
N ALA A 646 -39.71 13.41 -45.36
CA ALA A 646 -39.92 12.08 -45.94
C ALA A 646 -38.61 11.31 -46.24
N HIS A 647 -37.48 12.00 -46.32
CA HIS A 647 -36.15 11.42 -46.55
C HIS A 647 -35.47 10.92 -45.26
N VAL A 648 -35.94 11.33 -44.07
CA VAL A 648 -35.35 10.96 -42.78
C VAL A 648 -35.44 9.44 -42.57
N ARG A 649 -34.32 8.80 -42.24
CA ARG A 649 -34.25 7.35 -41.98
C ARG A 649 -33.61 7.09 -40.62
N PRO A 650 -34.41 6.78 -39.58
CA PRO A 650 -33.86 6.50 -38.27
C PRO A 650 -33.21 5.11 -38.18
N PHE A 651 -32.23 4.98 -37.30
CA PHE A 651 -31.50 3.74 -37.01
C PHE A 651 -31.85 3.20 -35.62
N ARG A 652 -31.82 1.88 -35.47
CA ARG A 652 -31.88 1.23 -34.16
C ARG A 652 -30.52 1.31 -33.47
N THR A 653 -30.50 1.66 -32.20
CA THR A 653 -29.26 1.89 -31.43
C THR A 653 -29.28 1.22 -30.06
N GLY A 654 -28.11 1.11 -29.42
CA GLY A 654 -27.98 0.50 -28.09
C GLY A 654 -28.25 1.46 -26.92
N THR A 655 -28.33 2.77 -27.17
CA THR A 655 -28.67 3.78 -26.17
C THR A 655 -30.18 3.85 -25.99
N VAL A 656 -30.67 3.73 -24.75
CA VAL A 656 -32.11 3.75 -24.47
C VAL A 656 -32.66 5.15 -24.72
N PHE A 657 -33.70 5.26 -25.53
CA PHE A 657 -34.38 6.53 -25.80
C PHE A 657 -35.71 6.57 -25.05
N TYR A 658 -35.80 7.40 -24.01
CA TYR A 658 -37.07 7.67 -23.34
C TYR A 658 -37.75 8.83 -24.04
N SER A 659 -38.84 8.52 -24.73
CA SER A 659 -39.66 9.51 -25.41
C SER A 659 -40.49 10.27 -24.39
N ALA A 660 -40.31 11.59 -24.34
CA ALA A 660 -41.19 12.48 -23.60
C ALA A 660 -42.54 12.64 -24.31
N LEU A 661 -42.68 12.23 -25.57
CA LEU A 661 -43.97 12.11 -26.24
C LEU A 661 -44.79 10.92 -25.72
N ASP A 662 -44.15 9.75 -25.60
CA ASP A 662 -44.82 8.50 -25.21
C ASP A 662 -44.70 8.17 -23.71
N GLY A 663 -43.93 8.94 -22.93
CA GLY A 663 -43.73 8.78 -21.48
C GLY A 663 -42.90 7.54 -21.09
N ARG A 664 -42.22 6.90 -22.04
CA ARG A 664 -41.54 5.60 -21.86
C ARG A 664 -40.39 5.38 -22.84
N ALA A 665 -39.63 4.32 -22.62
CA ALA A 665 -38.63 3.85 -23.58
C ALA A 665 -39.28 3.39 -24.90
N VAL A 666 -38.69 3.78 -26.02
CA VAL A 666 -39.14 3.42 -27.38
C VAL A 666 -37.96 2.96 -28.24
N ASP A 667 -38.25 2.10 -29.23
CA ASP A 667 -37.27 1.74 -30.25
C ASP A 667 -36.99 2.93 -31.17
N THR A 668 -35.70 3.19 -31.40
CA THR A 668 -35.22 4.38 -32.12
C THR A 668 -35.50 4.36 -33.63
N ASP A 669 -35.76 3.20 -34.22
CA ASP A 669 -36.19 3.05 -35.62
C ASP A 669 -37.59 3.63 -35.91
N ARG A 670 -38.34 4.00 -34.85
CA ARG A 670 -39.65 4.65 -34.96
C ARG A 670 -39.58 6.17 -35.11
N LEU A 671 -38.39 6.77 -34.96
CA LEU A 671 -38.14 8.22 -34.97
C LEU A 671 -38.14 8.83 -36.39
N GLY A 672 -39.12 8.47 -37.22
CA GLY A 672 -39.30 8.96 -38.58
C GLY A 672 -40.19 10.21 -38.68
N ALA A 673 -40.53 10.64 -39.90
CA ALA A 673 -41.33 11.85 -40.15
C ALA A 673 -42.64 11.92 -39.35
N THR A 674 -43.37 10.80 -39.23
CA THR A 674 -44.62 10.72 -38.45
C THR A 674 -44.40 10.98 -36.97
N TYR A 675 -43.30 10.49 -36.40
CA TYR A 675 -42.95 10.73 -35.00
C TYR A 675 -42.69 12.23 -34.77
N TRP A 676 -41.87 12.84 -35.62
CA TRP A 676 -41.51 14.26 -35.50
C TRP A 676 -42.70 15.21 -35.69
N HIS A 677 -43.69 14.81 -36.47
CA HIS A 677 -44.95 15.55 -36.57
C HIS A 677 -45.77 15.50 -35.28
N ARG A 678 -45.86 14.31 -34.65
CA ARG A 678 -46.52 14.15 -33.36
C ARG A 678 -45.80 14.93 -32.26
N ASN A 679 -44.46 14.86 -32.23
CA ASN A 679 -43.62 15.63 -31.29
C ASN A 679 -43.91 17.14 -31.35
N LEU A 680 -44.30 17.70 -32.50
CA LEU A 680 -44.65 19.12 -32.64
C LEU A 680 -46.05 19.47 -32.09
N GLY A 681 -47.00 18.54 -32.12
CA GLY A 681 -48.43 18.82 -31.88
C GLY A 681 -49.03 18.17 -30.63
N GLU A 682 -48.40 17.14 -30.07
CA GLU A 682 -48.91 16.41 -28.91
C GLU A 682 -48.24 16.89 -27.60
N PRO A 683 -48.92 16.75 -26.43
CA PRO A 683 -48.37 17.16 -25.13
C PRO A 683 -47.11 16.39 -24.72
N VAL A 684 -46.16 17.09 -24.09
CA VAL A 684 -44.91 16.52 -23.55
C VAL A 684 -45.15 15.93 -22.15
N ARG A 685 -44.89 14.63 -21.99
CA ARG A 685 -44.94 13.82 -20.76
C ARG A 685 -43.55 13.57 -20.19
N PHE A 686 -42.82 14.65 -19.92
CA PHE A 686 -41.43 14.59 -19.48
C PHE A 686 -41.27 13.92 -18.10
N ASP A 687 -42.22 14.15 -17.19
CA ASP A 687 -42.25 13.55 -15.87
C ASP A 687 -42.40 12.02 -15.92
N GLU A 688 -43.28 11.49 -16.78
CA GLU A 688 -43.44 10.05 -17.01
C GLU A 688 -42.12 9.43 -17.51
N ALA A 689 -41.46 10.09 -18.48
CA ALA A 689 -40.19 9.62 -19.02
C ALA A 689 -39.05 9.59 -17.98
N VAL A 690 -38.94 10.62 -17.14
CA VAL A 690 -37.96 10.70 -16.05
C VAL A 690 -38.22 9.61 -15.00
N ARG A 691 -39.49 9.42 -14.58
CA ARG A 691 -39.86 8.35 -13.65
C ARG A 691 -39.59 6.96 -14.24
N ALA A 692 -39.82 6.76 -15.53
CA ALA A 692 -39.51 5.51 -16.21
C ALA A 692 -38.00 5.23 -16.25
N ALA A 693 -37.17 6.25 -16.44
CA ALA A 693 -35.71 6.11 -16.38
C ALA A 693 -35.23 5.77 -14.96
N HIS A 694 -35.74 6.48 -13.94
CA HIS A 694 -35.41 6.20 -12.54
C HIS A 694 -35.83 4.77 -12.12
N ALA A 695 -37.04 4.35 -12.50
CA ALA A 695 -37.56 3.00 -12.24
C ALA A 695 -36.74 1.91 -12.93
N ALA A 696 -36.07 2.21 -14.04
CA ALA A 696 -35.13 1.32 -14.72
C ALA A 696 -33.73 1.27 -14.07
N GLY A 697 -33.51 2.01 -12.98
CA GLY A 697 -32.27 2.02 -12.20
C GLY A 697 -31.33 3.18 -12.48
N HIS A 698 -31.71 4.15 -13.32
CA HIS A 698 -30.88 5.34 -13.55
C HIS A 698 -30.90 6.27 -12.33
N ARG A 699 -29.75 6.84 -11.99
CA ARG A 699 -29.56 7.74 -10.82
C ARG A 699 -28.88 9.05 -11.19
N GLY A 700 -27.92 9.03 -12.11
CA GLY A 700 -27.32 10.25 -12.65
C GLY A 700 -28.06 10.86 -13.85
N PHE A 701 -28.36 12.14 -13.77
CA PHE A 701 -29.05 12.92 -14.80
C PHE A 701 -28.24 14.16 -15.18
N ILE A 702 -27.77 14.23 -16.42
CA ILE A 702 -26.94 15.34 -16.91
C ILE A 702 -27.74 16.15 -17.92
N GLU A 703 -28.01 17.41 -17.59
CA GLU A 703 -28.63 18.35 -18.51
C GLU A 703 -27.59 18.97 -19.44
N VAL A 704 -27.63 18.54 -20.71
CA VAL A 704 -26.70 18.91 -21.76
C VAL A 704 -27.22 20.16 -22.46
N SER A 705 -27.01 21.32 -21.84
CA SER A 705 -27.59 22.59 -22.28
C SER A 705 -26.69 23.79 -21.99
N ALA A 706 -26.99 24.91 -22.65
CA ALA A 706 -26.33 26.20 -22.43
C ALA A 706 -26.69 26.86 -21.08
N HIS A 707 -27.79 26.43 -20.45
CA HIS A 707 -28.23 26.87 -19.13
C HIS A 707 -29.22 25.85 -18.54
N PRO A 708 -29.08 25.43 -17.27
CA PRO A 708 -30.00 24.49 -16.64
C PRO A 708 -31.42 25.07 -16.53
N VAL A 709 -32.39 24.35 -17.08
CA VAL A 709 -33.84 24.61 -16.92
C VAL A 709 -34.60 23.37 -16.47
N LEU A 710 -34.03 22.18 -16.65
CA LEU A 710 -34.64 20.90 -16.25
C LEU A 710 -34.19 20.44 -14.87
N THR A 711 -33.09 20.98 -14.36
CA THR A 711 -32.47 20.49 -13.12
C THR A 711 -33.46 20.54 -11.93
N GLU A 712 -34.04 21.71 -11.64
CA GLU A 712 -35.03 21.85 -10.55
C GLU A 712 -36.32 21.05 -10.81
N ILE A 713 -36.72 20.92 -12.08
CA ILE A 713 -37.92 20.14 -12.47
C ILE A 713 -37.72 18.66 -12.13
N ILE A 714 -36.54 18.12 -12.43
CA ILE A 714 -36.23 16.70 -12.18
C ILE A 714 -36.09 16.43 -10.70
N GLU A 715 -35.44 17.33 -9.97
CA GLU A 715 -35.37 17.25 -8.51
C GLU A 715 -36.78 17.21 -7.92
N GLY A 716 -37.70 18.08 -8.35
CA GLY A 716 -39.11 18.05 -7.91
C GLY A 716 -39.89 16.79 -8.34
N ILE A 717 -39.59 16.22 -9.52
CA ILE A 717 -40.21 14.95 -9.95
C ILE A 717 -39.77 13.79 -9.06
N LEU A 718 -38.49 13.75 -8.68
CA LEU A 718 -37.86 12.64 -7.98
C LEU A 718 -37.86 12.79 -6.45
N GLU A 719 -38.19 13.97 -5.91
CA GLU A 719 -38.33 14.22 -4.47
C GLU A 719 -39.30 13.22 -3.82
N SER A 720 -40.38 12.84 -4.52
CA SER A 720 -41.37 11.89 -4.01
C SER A 720 -40.91 10.43 -3.94
N VAL A 721 -39.70 10.12 -4.42
CA VAL A 721 -39.18 8.76 -4.55
C VAL A 721 -38.17 8.42 -3.43
N GLU A 722 -37.81 9.38 -2.58
CA GLU A 722 -36.91 9.21 -1.41
C GLU A 722 -35.62 8.42 -1.73
N ASP A 723 -34.96 8.77 -2.84
CA ASP A 723 -33.74 8.09 -3.31
C ASP A 723 -32.53 9.03 -3.27
N ASP A 724 -31.79 8.98 -2.16
CA ASP A 724 -30.60 9.82 -1.91
C ASP A 724 -29.44 9.58 -2.90
N ALA A 725 -29.52 8.56 -3.76
CA ALA A 725 -28.51 8.28 -4.78
C ALA A 725 -28.72 9.12 -6.06
N VAL A 726 -29.88 9.73 -6.23
CA VAL A 726 -30.18 10.57 -7.41
C VAL A 726 -29.34 11.84 -7.39
N TRP A 727 -28.76 12.19 -8.54
CA TRP A 727 -28.09 13.47 -8.72
C TRP A 727 -28.40 14.04 -10.10
N VAL A 728 -28.54 15.36 -10.14
CA VAL A 728 -28.90 16.10 -11.35
C VAL A 728 -27.89 17.23 -11.54
N ARG A 729 -27.36 17.39 -12.76
CA ARG A 729 -26.37 18.43 -13.04
C ARG A 729 -26.51 19.02 -14.44
N GLY A 730 -26.66 20.34 -14.52
CA GLY A 730 -26.52 21.08 -15.78
C GLY A 730 -25.07 21.26 -16.24
N THR A 731 -24.89 21.45 -17.54
CA THR A 731 -23.56 21.57 -18.16
C THR A 731 -22.97 22.98 -18.07
N LEU A 732 -23.67 24.00 -18.59
CA LEU A 732 -23.24 25.41 -18.55
C LEU A 732 -24.23 26.27 -17.78
N ARG A 733 -23.84 27.50 -17.39
CA ARG A 733 -24.75 28.46 -16.75
C ARG A 733 -24.72 29.82 -17.46
N ARG A 734 -25.84 30.54 -17.43
CA ARG A 734 -25.90 31.93 -17.93
C ARG A 734 -24.83 32.78 -17.23
N GLY A 735 -24.00 33.46 -18.02
CA GLY A 735 -22.89 34.27 -17.54
C GLY A 735 -21.57 33.51 -17.32
N ASP A 736 -21.57 32.18 -17.45
CA ASP A 736 -20.41 31.31 -17.27
C ASP A 736 -20.46 30.15 -18.30
N GLY A 737 -19.96 30.42 -19.51
CA GLY A 737 -20.08 29.53 -20.68
C GLY A 737 -18.80 28.77 -21.03
N GLY A 738 -17.89 28.65 -20.07
CA GLY A 738 -16.50 28.22 -20.28
C GLY A 738 -16.18 26.78 -19.90
N MET A 739 -14.91 26.42 -20.06
CA MET A 739 -14.39 25.10 -19.63
C MET A 739 -14.50 24.84 -18.11
N PRO A 740 -14.40 25.84 -17.20
CA PRO A 740 -14.56 25.60 -15.77
C PRO A 740 -15.89 24.96 -15.37
N ASP A 741 -17.00 25.38 -15.98
CA ASP A 741 -18.33 24.84 -15.69
C ASP A 741 -18.50 23.41 -16.20
N VAL A 742 -17.97 23.12 -17.39
CA VAL A 742 -17.90 21.76 -17.93
C VAL A 742 -17.08 20.86 -17.00
N LEU A 743 -15.91 21.33 -16.57
CA LEU A 743 -15.05 20.60 -15.62
C LEU A 743 -15.73 20.37 -14.28
N ALA A 744 -16.52 21.33 -13.77
CA ALA A 744 -17.31 21.14 -12.56
C ALA A 744 -18.40 20.08 -12.75
N GLY A 745 -19.04 20.03 -13.92
CA GLY A 745 -19.99 18.96 -14.27
C GLY A 745 -19.30 17.59 -14.35
N VAL A 746 -18.18 17.50 -15.07
CA VAL A 746 -17.39 16.26 -15.19
C VAL A 746 -16.87 15.80 -13.84
N ALA A 747 -16.46 16.74 -12.97
CA ALA A 747 -16.10 16.47 -11.60
C ALA A 747 -17.27 15.89 -10.78
N GLU A 748 -18.47 16.44 -10.92
CA GLU A 748 -19.68 15.89 -10.26
C GLU A 748 -19.90 14.44 -10.70
N ALA A 749 -19.89 14.16 -12.00
CA ALA A 749 -20.01 12.80 -12.53
C ALA A 749 -18.92 11.87 -11.96
N TYR A 750 -17.66 12.33 -11.94
CA TYR A 750 -16.54 11.57 -11.38
C TYR A 750 -16.74 11.25 -9.89
N VAL A 751 -17.15 12.21 -9.06
CA VAL A 751 -17.30 11.98 -7.62
C VAL A 751 -18.48 11.07 -7.29
N ARG A 752 -19.47 10.96 -8.19
CA ARG A 752 -20.63 10.06 -8.07
C ARG A 752 -20.36 8.64 -8.56
N GLY A 753 -19.24 8.40 -9.23
CA GLY A 753 -18.82 7.07 -9.66
C GLY A 753 -18.78 6.85 -11.17
N CYS A 754 -19.14 7.85 -11.99
CA CYS A 754 -19.04 7.72 -13.44
C CYS A 754 -17.58 7.51 -13.86
N PRO A 755 -17.31 6.63 -14.85
CA PRO A 755 -15.98 6.52 -15.44
C PRO A 755 -15.66 7.81 -16.21
N VAL A 756 -14.58 8.48 -15.83
CA VAL A 756 -14.12 9.72 -16.45
C VAL A 756 -12.67 9.57 -16.90
N THR A 757 -12.36 10.11 -18.06
CA THR A 757 -11.02 10.28 -18.60
C THR A 757 -10.68 11.77 -18.65
N TRP A 758 -9.51 12.15 -18.13
CA TRP A 758 -9.10 13.56 -18.01
C TRP A 758 -8.15 14.01 -19.13
N GLY A 759 -7.90 13.13 -20.10
CA GLY A 759 -7.05 13.36 -21.27
C GLY A 759 -7.35 14.66 -22.04
N PRO A 760 -8.62 15.04 -22.30
CA PRO A 760 -8.92 16.28 -23.02
C PRO A 760 -8.35 17.56 -22.38
N VAL A 761 -8.11 17.57 -21.07
CA VAL A 761 -7.63 18.74 -20.33
C VAL A 761 -6.18 18.58 -19.87
N LEU A 762 -5.78 17.36 -19.51
CA LEU A 762 -4.40 17.07 -19.09
C LEU A 762 -3.46 16.92 -20.30
N GLY A 763 -4.00 16.53 -21.45
CA GLY A 763 -3.28 16.21 -22.68
C GLY A 763 -2.79 14.77 -22.73
N ASP A 764 -2.46 14.29 -23.93
CA ASP A 764 -1.89 12.94 -24.16
C ASP A 764 -0.36 12.90 -24.03
N ALA A 765 0.25 13.93 -23.41
CA ALA A 765 1.68 14.02 -23.23
C ALA A 765 2.21 12.81 -22.43
N PRO A 766 3.47 12.37 -22.65
CA PRO A 766 4.04 11.25 -21.91
C PRO A 766 3.92 11.50 -20.41
N ARG A 767 3.51 10.48 -19.65
CA ARG A 767 3.27 10.53 -18.20
C ARG A 767 4.39 11.30 -17.50
N ARG A 768 4.09 12.53 -17.07
CA ARG A 768 5.00 13.32 -16.22
C ARG A 768 4.71 12.97 -14.78
N TYR A 769 5.32 11.87 -14.33
CA TYR A 769 5.25 11.45 -12.94
C TYR A 769 5.79 12.55 -12.02
N TYR A 770 5.04 12.84 -10.95
CA TYR A 770 5.46 13.69 -9.85
C TYR A 770 5.35 12.90 -8.54
N ASP A 771 6.34 13.07 -7.67
CA ASP A 771 6.36 12.41 -6.38
C ASP A 771 5.39 13.12 -5.42
N LEU A 772 4.27 12.47 -5.12
CA LEU A 772 3.20 13.01 -4.29
C LEU A 772 3.10 12.24 -2.97
N PRO A 773 2.68 12.90 -1.88
CA PRO A 773 2.36 12.24 -0.62
C PRO A 773 1.50 10.98 -0.79
N THR A 774 1.79 9.98 0.04
CA THR A 774 1.05 8.71 0.08
C THR A 774 -0.18 8.80 0.99
N TYR A 775 -1.03 7.78 0.89
CA TYR A 775 -2.29 7.66 1.61
C TYR A 775 -2.14 7.83 3.14
N PRO A 776 -2.97 8.67 3.78
CA PRO A 776 -2.94 8.89 5.22
C PRO A 776 -3.79 7.86 5.97
N PHE A 777 -3.23 6.66 6.21
CA PHE A 777 -3.90 5.62 6.98
C PHE A 777 -4.42 6.12 8.35
N GLN A 778 -5.66 5.76 8.68
CA GLN A 778 -6.36 6.18 9.90
C GLN A 778 -6.31 5.09 10.98
N GLY A 779 -5.10 4.70 11.38
CA GLY A 779 -4.87 3.51 12.19
C GLY A 779 -5.49 3.53 13.61
N GLU A 780 -6.20 2.46 13.95
CA GLU A 780 -6.64 2.15 15.31
C GLU A 780 -5.66 1.23 16.02
N ARG A 781 -5.75 1.15 17.35
CA ARG A 781 -4.86 0.33 18.17
C ARG A 781 -5.30 -1.15 18.18
N TYR A 782 -4.39 -2.02 17.73
CA TYR A 782 -4.53 -3.48 17.72
C TYR A 782 -3.28 -4.12 18.36
N TRP A 783 -3.45 -4.70 19.55
CA TRP A 783 -2.38 -5.46 20.21
C TRP A 783 -2.98 -6.60 21.05
N LEU A 784 -2.49 -7.82 20.83
CA LEU A 784 -2.75 -8.95 21.71
C LEU A 784 -1.60 -9.10 22.71
N PRO A 785 -1.85 -8.98 24.01
CA PRO A 785 -0.83 -9.29 24.99
C PRO A 785 -0.49 -10.80 24.91
N ALA A 786 0.80 -11.13 25.00
CA ALA A 786 1.22 -12.51 25.21
C ALA A 786 0.49 -13.09 26.43
N SER A 787 0.14 -14.38 26.40
CA SER A 787 -0.65 -15.02 27.46
C SER A 787 -0.07 -14.68 28.84
N THR A 788 -0.78 -13.88 29.62
CA THR A 788 -0.30 -13.51 30.96
C THR A 788 -0.21 -14.75 31.83
N ASP A 789 0.69 -14.75 32.81
CA ASP A 789 0.81 -15.78 33.86
C ASP A 789 -0.52 -16.14 34.53
N LYS A 790 -1.58 -15.33 34.39
CA LYS A 790 -2.94 -15.63 34.87
C LYS A 790 -3.64 -16.75 34.07
N ALA A 791 -3.45 -16.82 32.75
CA ALA A 791 -3.98 -17.92 31.93
C ALA A 791 -3.24 -19.21 32.25
N ARG A 792 -1.90 -19.14 32.32
CA ARG A 792 -1.03 -20.23 32.80
C ARG A 792 -1.41 -20.66 34.21
N ALA A 793 -1.60 -19.74 35.17
CA ALA A 793 -2.02 -20.05 36.55
C ALA A 793 -3.43 -20.64 36.64
N ARG A 794 -4.38 -20.22 35.76
CA ARG A 794 -5.72 -20.82 35.67
C ARG A 794 -5.66 -22.23 35.07
N GLN A 795 -4.82 -22.45 34.06
CA GLN A 795 -4.61 -23.75 33.42
C GLN A 795 -3.84 -24.69 34.33
N THR A 796 -2.84 -24.19 35.07
CA THR A 796 -2.13 -24.91 36.15
C THR A 796 -3.07 -25.20 37.31
N ARG A 797 -3.98 -24.30 37.70
CA ARG A 797 -5.03 -24.60 38.70
C ARG A 797 -6.02 -25.66 38.22
N ARG A 798 -6.45 -25.63 36.95
CA ARG A 798 -7.30 -26.66 36.34
C ARG A 798 -6.57 -28.00 36.17
N ALA A 799 -5.30 -27.98 35.79
CA ALA A 799 -4.44 -29.15 35.69
C ALA A 799 -4.11 -29.72 37.07
N ARG A 800 -3.96 -28.89 38.11
CA ARG A 800 -3.80 -29.30 39.51
C ARG A 800 -5.07 -29.97 40.03
N LYS A 801 -6.24 -29.37 39.78
CA LYS A 801 -7.57 -29.99 40.06
C LYS A 801 -7.84 -31.30 39.29
N ARG A 802 -7.19 -31.50 38.14
CA ARG A 802 -7.31 -32.72 37.31
C ARG A 802 -6.22 -33.76 37.63
N ARG A 803 -5.11 -33.35 38.25
CA ARG A 803 -4.00 -34.21 38.72
C ARG A 803 -4.28 -34.87 40.07
N ASP A 804 -5.23 -34.36 40.85
CA ASP A 804 -5.58 -34.89 42.17
C ASP A 804 -6.17 -36.33 42.16
N HIS A 805 -6.24 -37.04 41.02
CA HIS A 805 -6.89 -38.37 40.95
C HIS A 805 -6.15 -39.48 40.15
N ASN A 806 -4.80 -39.51 40.07
CA ASN A 806 -4.09 -40.79 39.84
C ASN A 806 -2.62 -40.75 40.27
N ALA A 807 -2.30 -41.20 41.49
CA ALA A 807 -0.92 -41.25 41.99
C ALA A 807 0.01 -42.14 41.14
N LEU A 808 -0.54 -43.11 40.40
CA LEU A 808 0.23 -43.98 39.52
C LEU A 808 0.79 -43.24 38.30
N ASP A 809 0.01 -42.34 37.71
CA ASP A 809 0.47 -41.58 36.55
C ASP A 809 1.53 -40.56 36.96
N LEU A 810 1.44 -40.02 38.18
CA LEU A 810 2.47 -39.15 38.75
C LEU A 810 3.80 -39.89 38.91
N VAL A 811 3.80 -41.07 39.53
CA VAL A 811 5.01 -41.87 39.71
C VAL A 811 5.60 -42.26 38.35
N ARG A 812 4.78 -42.73 37.40
CA ARG A 812 5.26 -43.09 36.06
C ARG A 812 5.87 -41.92 35.30
N GLU A 813 5.29 -40.73 35.40
CA GLU A 813 5.79 -39.54 34.73
C GLU A 813 7.16 -39.11 35.27
N HIS A 814 7.37 -39.22 36.58
CA HIS A 814 8.66 -38.90 37.18
C HIS A 814 9.71 -39.99 36.94
N VAL A 815 9.32 -41.28 36.92
CA VAL A 815 10.20 -42.39 36.53
C VAL A 815 10.63 -42.26 35.07
N ARG A 816 9.69 -41.92 34.18
CA ARG A 816 9.95 -41.59 32.78
C ARG A 816 10.99 -40.47 32.66
N ALA A 817 10.82 -39.38 33.42
CA ALA A 817 11.69 -38.23 33.36
C ALA A 817 13.12 -38.51 33.84
N VAL A 818 13.29 -39.37 34.85
CA VAL A 818 14.61 -39.76 35.39
C VAL A 818 15.31 -40.76 34.47
N LEU A 819 14.56 -41.66 33.84
CA LEU A 819 15.10 -42.68 32.92
C LEU A 819 15.20 -42.22 31.44
N GLY A 820 14.68 -41.04 31.11
CA GLY A 820 14.70 -40.49 29.76
C GLY A 820 13.74 -41.14 28.76
N TYR A 821 12.68 -41.81 29.22
CA TYR A 821 11.69 -42.41 28.32
C TYR A 821 10.79 -41.34 27.65
N GLU A 822 10.34 -41.59 26.41
CA GLU A 822 9.46 -40.66 25.69
C GLU A 822 8.01 -40.69 26.18
N ASP A 823 7.54 -41.84 26.69
CA ASP A 823 6.16 -42.04 27.17
C ASP A 823 6.14 -42.73 28.54
N SER A 824 5.34 -42.22 29.47
CA SER A 824 5.20 -42.75 30.84
C SER A 824 4.41 -44.06 30.91
N ARG A 825 3.67 -44.42 29.85
CA ARG A 825 2.98 -45.71 29.74
C ARG A 825 3.94 -46.90 29.55
N THR A 826 5.19 -46.64 29.16
CA THR A 826 6.24 -47.67 29.07
C THR A 826 6.71 -48.13 30.46
N VAL A 827 6.44 -47.35 31.52
CA VAL A 827 6.76 -47.69 32.91
C VAL A 827 5.71 -48.66 33.46
N HIS A 828 6.03 -49.95 33.42
CA HIS A 828 5.15 -51.00 33.92
C HIS A 828 4.97 -50.92 35.45
N PRO A 829 3.74 -50.91 35.98
CA PRO A 829 3.48 -50.55 37.38
C PRO A 829 3.94 -51.64 38.36
N SER A 830 4.06 -52.88 37.90
CA SER A 830 4.47 -54.02 38.73
C SER A 830 5.94 -54.42 38.55
N ARG A 831 6.70 -53.72 37.70
CA ARG A 831 8.11 -54.04 37.44
C ARG A 831 9.00 -53.36 38.48
N ASN A 832 10.05 -54.06 38.93
CA ASN A 832 10.94 -53.52 39.94
C ASN A 832 11.70 -52.30 39.40
N PHE A 833 11.92 -51.29 40.25
CA PHE A 833 12.70 -50.11 39.89
C PHE A 833 14.10 -50.45 39.38
N ARG A 834 14.77 -51.47 39.95
CA ARG A 834 16.07 -51.96 39.44
C ARG A 834 15.98 -52.51 38.01
N ASP A 835 14.93 -53.27 37.71
CA ASP A 835 14.71 -53.86 36.39
C ASP A 835 14.27 -52.83 35.34
N LEU A 836 13.86 -51.64 35.79
CA LEU A 836 13.57 -50.46 34.96
C LEU A 836 14.81 -49.58 34.73
N GLY A 837 15.94 -49.87 35.39
CA GLY A 837 17.18 -49.10 35.29
C GLY A 837 17.36 -48.01 36.34
N VAL A 838 16.53 -47.97 37.39
CA VAL A 838 16.69 -47.02 38.51
C VAL A 838 17.73 -47.57 39.49
N ASP A 839 18.91 -46.96 39.49
CA ASP A 839 19.99 -47.25 40.43
C ASP A 839 19.88 -46.41 41.72
N SER A 840 20.87 -46.50 42.61
CA SER A 840 20.84 -45.79 43.88
C SER A 840 20.85 -44.26 43.75
N LEU A 841 21.45 -43.70 42.68
CA LEU A 841 21.50 -42.26 42.46
C LEU A 841 20.18 -41.77 41.85
N LEU A 842 19.68 -42.48 40.84
CA LEU A 842 18.41 -42.19 40.18
C LEU A 842 17.21 -42.39 41.10
N GLY A 843 17.30 -43.32 42.05
CA GLY A 843 16.28 -43.51 43.10
C GLY A 843 16.17 -42.31 44.03
N ILE A 844 17.30 -41.68 44.38
CA ILE A 844 17.33 -40.46 45.20
C ILE A 844 16.74 -39.29 44.41
N GLU A 845 17.15 -39.10 43.15
CA GLU A 845 16.59 -38.05 42.29
C GLU A 845 15.08 -38.22 42.09
N LEU A 846 14.59 -39.45 41.93
CA LEU A 846 13.17 -39.74 41.83
C LEU A 846 12.41 -39.34 43.11
N CYS A 847 12.95 -39.65 44.29
CA CYS A 847 12.37 -39.23 45.58
C CYS A 847 12.31 -37.70 45.71
N GLU A 848 13.38 -36.98 45.34
CA GLU A 848 13.41 -35.52 45.39
C GLU A 848 12.40 -34.88 44.44
N ARG A 849 12.28 -35.40 43.21
CA ARG A 849 11.32 -34.93 42.22
C ARG A 849 9.88 -35.20 42.66
N LEU A 850 9.60 -36.36 43.26
CA LEU A 850 8.29 -36.67 43.82
C LEU A 850 7.97 -35.78 45.02
N ARG A 851 8.95 -35.51 45.90
CA ARG A 851 8.80 -34.59 47.03
C ARG A 851 8.48 -33.17 46.58
N ALA A 852 9.16 -32.68 45.54
CA ALA A 852 8.88 -31.38 44.94
C ALA A 852 7.48 -31.33 44.29
N ALA A 853 7.03 -32.45 43.70
CA ALA A 853 5.74 -32.52 43.01
C ALA A 853 4.54 -32.67 43.96
N THR A 854 4.69 -33.40 45.06
CA THR A 854 3.59 -33.68 46.02
C THR A 854 3.60 -32.75 47.22
N GLY A 855 4.75 -32.17 47.57
CA GLY A 855 4.91 -31.37 48.80
C GLY A 855 4.96 -32.20 50.09
N LEU A 856 4.96 -33.53 50.00
CA LEU A 856 5.02 -34.44 51.15
C LEU A 856 6.46 -34.62 51.65
N PRO A 857 6.69 -34.83 52.97
CA PRO A 857 8.01 -35.13 53.51
C PRO A 857 8.42 -36.57 53.19
N LEU A 858 8.91 -36.81 51.97
CA LEU A 858 9.32 -38.14 51.50
C LEU A 858 10.75 -38.49 51.96
N PRO A 859 10.98 -39.64 52.62
CA PRO A 859 12.32 -40.17 52.88
C PRO A 859 13.05 -40.50 51.57
N LEU A 860 14.37 -40.25 51.50
CA LEU A 860 15.16 -40.59 50.31
C LEU A 860 15.30 -42.12 50.11
N SER A 861 14.97 -42.93 51.12
CA SER A 861 14.95 -44.40 51.05
C SER A 861 13.68 -44.97 50.39
N LEU A 862 12.66 -44.14 50.15
CA LEU A 862 11.29 -44.58 49.87
C LEU A 862 11.15 -45.48 48.64
N VAL A 863 11.99 -45.27 47.62
CA VAL A 863 12.04 -46.10 46.39
C VAL A 863 12.60 -47.51 46.65
N PHE A 864 13.38 -47.70 47.74
CA PHE A 864 13.85 -49.01 48.17
C PHE A 864 12.83 -49.73 49.06
N ASP A 865 12.04 -48.98 49.82
CA ASP A 865 10.96 -49.50 50.67
C ASP A 865 9.73 -49.92 49.84
N HIS A 866 9.52 -49.28 48.69
CA HIS A 866 8.47 -49.60 47.72
C HIS A 866 9.04 -49.93 46.35
N ALA A 867 9.43 -51.20 46.17
CA ALA A 867 10.24 -51.65 45.04
C ALA A 867 9.60 -51.53 43.63
N THR A 868 8.35 -51.07 43.49
CA THR A 868 7.68 -50.93 42.17
C THR A 868 6.93 -49.59 42.07
N PRO A 869 6.77 -49.03 40.85
CA PRO A 869 5.99 -47.81 40.63
C PRO A 869 4.56 -47.87 41.18
N GLY A 870 3.91 -49.04 41.08
CA GLY A 870 2.56 -49.26 41.59
C GLY A 870 2.49 -49.32 43.11
N ALA A 871 3.50 -49.86 43.79
CA ALA A 871 3.56 -49.87 45.24
C ALA A 871 3.81 -48.45 45.79
N LEU A 872 4.74 -47.71 45.18
CA LEU A 872 5.03 -46.32 45.55
C LEU A 872 3.84 -45.41 45.32
N ALA A 873 3.12 -45.60 44.21
CA ALA A 873 1.90 -44.85 43.90
C ALA A 873 0.78 -45.06 44.92
N ARG A 874 0.54 -46.30 45.36
CA ARG A 874 -0.48 -46.59 46.38
C ARG A 874 -0.12 -45.95 47.73
N TRP A 875 1.15 -45.99 48.10
CA TRP A 875 1.62 -45.35 49.32
C TRP A 875 1.47 -43.83 49.25
N LEU A 876 1.91 -43.20 48.15
CA LEU A 876 1.71 -41.76 47.92
C LEU A 876 0.24 -41.35 47.92
N GLN A 877 -0.64 -42.20 47.38
CA GLN A 877 -2.08 -41.94 47.39
C GLN A 877 -2.67 -41.94 48.81
N ALA A 878 -2.20 -42.84 49.69
CA ALA A 878 -2.62 -42.87 51.09
C ALA A 878 -2.12 -41.64 51.86
N GLU A 879 -0.87 -41.23 51.65
CA GLU A 879 -0.28 -40.04 52.27
C GLU A 879 -0.94 -38.74 51.79
N MET A 880 -1.23 -38.62 50.50
CA MET A 880 -1.94 -37.47 49.94
C MET A 880 -3.38 -37.38 50.47
N ALA A 881 -4.07 -38.51 50.63
CA ALA A 881 -5.41 -38.54 51.22
C ALA A 881 -5.40 -38.13 52.72
N GLY A 882 -4.37 -38.55 53.47
CA GLY A 882 -4.15 -38.14 54.86
C GLY A 882 -3.87 -36.64 55.00
N ALA A 883 -2.94 -36.11 54.19
CA ALA A 883 -2.59 -34.69 54.20
C ALA A 883 -3.77 -33.78 53.76
N SER A 884 -4.62 -34.25 52.84
CA SER A 884 -5.86 -33.53 52.47
C SER A 884 -6.88 -33.50 53.62
N ALA A 885 -7.03 -34.59 54.39
CA ALA A 885 -7.93 -34.63 55.53
C ALA A 885 -7.47 -33.69 56.68
N GLU A 886 -6.16 -33.61 56.95
CA GLU A 886 -5.58 -32.68 57.92
C GLU A 886 -5.68 -31.22 57.48
N ALA A 887 -5.47 -30.94 56.19
CA ALA A 887 -5.64 -29.60 55.63
C ALA A 887 -7.10 -29.12 55.67
N GLU A 888 -8.08 -30.01 55.43
CA GLU A 888 -9.51 -29.71 55.55
C GLU A 888 -9.94 -29.48 57.01
N GLN A 889 -9.37 -30.22 57.98
CA GLN A 889 -9.59 -29.98 59.42
C GLN A 889 -8.97 -28.66 59.87
N THR A 890 -7.78 -28.32 59.40
CA THR A 890 -7.11 -27.04 59.72
C THR A 890 -7.86 -25.85 59.10
N THR A 891 -8.42 -26.02 57.90
CA THR A 891 -9.24 -25.01 57.24
C THR A 891 -10.59 -24.84 57.95
N ARG A 892 -11.24 -25.94 58.39
CA ARG A 892 -12.47 -25.90 59.22
C ARG A 892 -12.24 -25.22 60.57
N ALA A 893 -11.12 -25.49 61.23
CA ALA A 893 -10.74 -24.84 62.49
C ALA A 893 -10.45 -23.35 62.31
N SER A 894 -9.83 -22.96 61.19
CA SER A 894 -9.61 -21.55 60.84
C SER A 894 -10.91 -20.80 60.50
N THR A 895 -11.87 -21.45 59.82
CA THR A 895 -13.17 -20.83 59.52
C THR A 895 -14.05 -20.68 60.76
N ALA A 896 -14.00 -21.61 61.71
CA ALA A 896 -14.72 -21.50 62.98
C ALA A 896 -14.18 -20.37 63.90
N ALA A 897 -12.88 -20.04 63.80
CA ALA A 897 -12.26 -18.95 64.56
C ALA A 897 -12.53 -17.54 63.98
N THR A 898 -13.11 -17.45 62.78
CA THR A 898 -13.39 -16.17 62.11
C THR A 898 -14.85 -15.70 62.28
N ASP A 899 -15.73 -16.56 62.80
CA ASP A 899 -17.17 -16.29 63.00
C ASP A 899 -17.52 -15.86 64.44
N THR A 900 -16.52 -15.50 65.26
CA THR A 900 -16.73 -14.97 66.64
C THR A 900 -15.94 -13.70 66.97
N ARG A 901 -15.68 -12.83 65.99
CA ARG A 901 -15.20 -11.46 66.23
C ARG A 901 -15.81 -10.44 65.31
#